data_AF-A0A093YC92-F1
#
_entry.id   AF-A0A093YC92-F1
#
_cell.length_a   1.000
_cell.length_b   1.000
_cell.length_c   1.000
_cell.angle_alpha   90.00
_cell.angle_beta   90.00
_cell.angle_gamma   90.00
#
_symmetry.space_group_name_H-M   'P 1'
#
loop_
_entity.id
_entity.type
_entity.pdbx_description
1 polymer ?
#
loop_
_entity_poly.entity_id
_entity_poly.type
_entity_poly.pdbx_seq_one_letter_code
_entity_poly.pdbx_strand_id
1 'polypeptide(L)'
;MKSAEKTADLDMGDFEMINGPGDGHDERPKQPTKGGTGSPKRRKGTIYIEAQVKPDYTGSLAKITTKLEVIFRSQCIHAVELDHEMIGEDLYAECFFPDCLHSLKAVDIVGTDDDYPFILVESHTVEINVYSLQDGKAAKTQEALSLCGDAMLLPSVGFGNAFEGLIFDGDIKQKLVVFMTNLLRFSCKPGHSSSSTVNRLVFLSGPPGTGKTSLSIGLAQKLAIRLNKTFGETILLQLNAATLLSQYFGQSAVKIHSIFEALAAQSAETPDTLLVLLIDEIESLAASRETASARNEVHDAVRATNALLTGVDLVRTNANVLIICTSNLSDSLDAAFIDRCGRHIRIPQPALAARYEILRHSINGLIEREIIKTPKVPLPTFRNAEYRIPTDFKTAGYTLQSLAYKLEDTGPAGQVVSARWLSQLAETALADELEPNAPPCTVADALELMSRYVKEVTCENKGSKRSQGTVATEYDGSVKKRKLQLTAGSSLSPVRVTDAHLFGETRSADLEGRADECIATFGEMEAEGYERSPEDIDYIAEKVIDQWQFNGGCCCYEIIGSRLRDYVEHGTPMNRDVSNLYEGSFILEFLEPHPSRDATVLIRATYKHDHPLCKQGKGHPQAPPLHLHFNQSETFQVLQGQVATVEGWSVATTVYTREDGPHEIKPWVPHSFNPVPDSPEDTVVLVWAHPDDVDEMMDRVFFTNLLMYVSDVHEKKVSLNPFQIMLTQHVSATAMIWFPTATWLGPLRWWVPWKVQALFAAAGRLIGLTPMMKRYTSEEEFAEIQKTKRT
;
A
#
# COMPACT_ATOMS: atom_id res chain seq x y z
N MET A 1 -44.84 -11.90 -51.45
CA MET A 1 -44.10 -13.03 -50.84
C MET A 1 -43.06 -12.41 -49.92
N LYS A 2 -43.33 -12.40 -48.60
CA LYS A 2 -42.62 -13.16 -47.55
C LYS A 2 -41.13 -12.75 -47.42
N SER A 3 -40.55 -12.41 -46.27
CA SER A 3 -41.02 -12.37 -44.87
C SER A 3 -39.85 -11.91 -43.96
N ALA A 4 -40.19 -11.18 -42.89
CA ALA A 4 -39.70 -11.26 -41.49
C ALA A 4 -38.19 -11.02 -41.18
N GLU A 5 -37.84 -9.97 -40.42
CA GLU A 5 -37.63 -9.87 -38.94
C GLU A 5 -36.11 -9.98 -38.60
N LYS A 6 -35.45 -9.19 -37.74
CA LYS A 6 -35.82 -8.32 -36.60
C LYS A 6 -34.67 -7.31 -36.30
N THR A 7 -35.04 -6.13 -35.79
CA THR A 7 -34.26 -5.06 -35.12
C THR A 7 -33.77 -5.50 -33.72
N ALA A 8 -32.90 -4.85 -32.92
CA ALA A 8 -32.41 -3.47 -32.73
C ALA A 8 -31.02 -3.54 -32.03
N ASP A 9 -30.01 -2.73 -32.35
CA ASP A 9 -29.73 -1.34 -31.94
C ASP A 9 -29.73 -1.06 -30.41
N LEU A 10 -28.54 -0.65 -29.96
CA LEU A 10 -28.20 -0.03 -28.68
C LEU A 10 -28.88 1.33 -28.58
N ASP A 11 -29.55 1.62 -27.46
CA ASP A 11 -30.03 2.97 -27.17
C ASP A 11 -29.63 3.43 -25.77
N MET A 12 -29.19 4.69 -25.71
CA MET A 12 -28.94 5.44 -24.51
C MET A 12 -30.26 6.07 -24.04
N GLY A 13 -30.59 5.94 -22.76
CA GLY A 13 -31.75 6.66 -22.23
C GLY A 13 -32.16 6.26 -20.83
N ASP A 14 -31.33 6.59 -19.83
CA ASP A 14 -31.88 6.88 -18.52
C ASP A 14 -32.56 8.24 -18.61
N PHE A 15 -33.89 8.29 -18.52
CA PHE A 15 -34.69 9.34 -17.86
C PHE A 15 -36.18 9.15 -18.21
N GLU A 16 -37.05 9.09 -17.19
CA GLU A 16 -38.27 9.92 -17.18
C GLU A 16 -38.88 10.03 -15.78
N MET A 17 -38.84 11.25 -15.24
CA MET A 17 -39.73 11.74 -14.19
C MET A 17 -40.91 12.43 -14.88
N ILE A 18 -42.12 12.03 -14.53
CA ILE A 18 -43.37 12.62 -15.00
C ILE A 18 -43.49 14.04 -14.46
N ASN A 19 -43.77 15.02 -15.34
CA ASN A 19 -44.60 16.19 -14.99
C ASN A 19 -45.19 16.85 -16.25
N GLY A 20 -46.53 16.94 -16.28
CA GLY A 20 -47.31 17.80 -17.18
C GLY A 20 -47.65 19.15 -16.53
N PRO A 21 -48.34 20.07 -17.24
CA PRO A 21 -47.90 21.46 -17.41
C PRO A 21 -48.71 22.49 -16.60
N GLY A 22 -48.13 23.69 -16.43
CA GLY A 22 -48.84 24.87 -15.96
C GLY A 22 -47.95 26.10 -15.81
N ASP A 23 -48.14 27.06 -16.72
CA ASP A 23 -47.48 28.35 -16.87
C ASP A 23 -47.51 29.26 -15.63
N GLY A 24 -46.54 30.18 -15.58
CA GLY A 24 -46.82 31.56 -15.21
C GLY A 24 -45.89 32.18 -14.17
N HIS A 25 -44.91 32.94 -14.68
CA HIS A 25 -44.28 34.12 -14.06
C HIS A 25 -43.66 33.97 -12.66
N ASP A 26 -42.32 34.03 -12.57
CA ASP A 26 -41.72 34.72 -11.44
C ASP A 26 -40.37 35.37 -11.74
N GLU A 27 -40.19 36.52 -11.09
CA GLU A 27 -39.14 37.52 -11.26
C GLU A 27 -37.74 36.97 -10.91
N ARG A 28 -36.72 37.36 -11.70
CA ARG A 28 -35.31 37.16 -11.30
C ARG A 28 -34.81 38.39 -10.51
N PRO A 29 -34.38 38.25 -9.25
CA PRO A 29 -33.49 39.24 -8.63
C PRO A 29 -32.03 38.97 -9.03
N LYS A 30 -31.31 40.08 -9.22
CA LYS A 30 -29.97 40.21 -9.82
C LYS A 30 -28.85 39.53 -9.02
N GLN A 31 -27.85 38.99 -9.73
CA GLN A 31 -26.55 38.58 -9.15
C GLN A 31 -25.80 39.77 -8.55
N PRO A 32 -25.10 39.61 -7.40
CA PRO A 32 -24.28 40.66 -6.83
C PRO A 32 -22.95 40.81 -7.59
N THR A 33 -22.58 42.07 -7.80
CA THR A 33 -21.39 42.55 -8.51
C THR A 33 -20.09 42.13 -7.82
N LYS A 34 -19.11 41.71 -8.62
CA LYS A 34 -17.72 41.40 -8.23
C LYS A 34 -17.03 42.63 -7.61
N GLY A 35 -16.52 42.48 -6.39
CA GLY A 35 -15.69 43.47 -5.72
C GLY A 35 -15.21 42.97 -4.36
N GLY A 36 -14.12 42.20 -4.35
CA GLY A 36 -13.48 41.69 -3.14
C GLY A 36 -12.67 40.43 -3.42
N THR A 37 -11.36 40.57 -3.62
CA THR A 37 -10.40 39.47 -3.65
C THR A 37 -10.26 38.89 -2.24
N GLY A 38 -11.20 38.03 -1.86
CA GLY A 38 -11.04 37.09 -0.76
C GLY A 38 -10.66 35.73 -1.34
N SER A 39 -9.51 35.19 -0.94
CA SER A 39 -9.22 33.77 -1.10
C SER A 39 -10.41 32.93 -0.60
N PRO A 40 -10.75 31.80 -1.25
CA PRO A 40 -11.81 30.95 -0.76
C PRO A 40 -11.43 30.49 0.66
N LYS A 41 -12.19 30.91 1.68
CA LYS A 41 -12.04 30.38 3.04
C LYS A 41 -12.20 28.86 2.96
N ARG A 42 -11.10 28.11 3.04
CA ARG A 42 -11.14 26.65 3.25
C ARG A 42 -12.04 26.40 4.47
N ARG A 43 -13.04 25.52 4.32
CA ARG A 43 -13.85 25.08 5.46
C ARG A 43 -12.89 24.38 6.43
N LYS A 44 -12.87 24.79 7.69
CA LYS A 44 -12.09 24.10 8.73
C LYS A 44 -12.71 22.72 8.95
N GLY A 45 -11.90 21.66 8.89
CA GLY A 45 -12.33 20.32 9.26
C GLY A 45 -12.52 20.19 10.77
N THR A 46 -13.12 19.09 11.20
CA THR A 46 -13.37 18.76 12.61
C THR A 46 -12.56 17.55 13.04
N ILE A 47 -11.73 17.71 14.08
CA ILE A 47 -11.01 16.63 14.76
C ILE A 47 -11.87 16.11 15.90
N TYR A 48 -12.11 14.81 15.94
CA TYR A 48 -12.82 14.15 17.03
C TYR A 48 -11.83 13.53 18.01
N ILE A 49 -11.99 13.86 19.29
CA ILE A 49 -11.15 13.38 20.38
C ILE A 49 -12.01 12.56 21.33
N GLU A 50 -11.56 11.35 21.61
CA GLU A 50 -12.21 10.42 22.55
C GLU A 50 -11.37 10.37 23.84
N ALA A 51 -12.03 10.62 24.96
CA ALA A 51 -11.41 10.66 26.28
C ALA A 51 -12.13 9.69 27.22
N GLN A 52 -11.48 8.57 27.52
CA GLN A 52 -12.00 7.56 28.43
C GLN A 52 -11.58 7.87 29.86
N VAL A 53 -12.54 7.90 30.79
CA VAL A 53 -12.23 8.01 32.23
C VAL A 53 -11.94 6.64 32.84
N LYS A 54 -11.19 6.63 33.94
CA LYS A 54 -10.92 5.40 34.71
C LYS A 54 -12.23 4.82 35.29
N PRO A 55 -12.35 3.48 35.44
CA PRO A 55 -13.59 2.84 35.88
C PRO A 55 -14.08 3.27 37.28
N ASP A 56 -13.17 3.71 38.14
CA ASP A 56 -13.43 4.18 39.49
C ASP A 56 -13.86 5.66 39.56
N TYR A 57 -13.85 6.37 38.43
CA TYR A 57 -14.23 7.77 38.38
C TYR A 57 -15.75 7.95 38.52
N THR A 58 -16.18 8.61 39.59
CA THR A 58 -17.59 8.91 39.91
C THR A 58 -17.95 10.38 39.73
N GLY A 59 -17.02 11.19 39.23
CA GLY A 59 -17.23 12.63 39.05
C GLY A 59 -18.04 12.98 37.79
N SER A 60 -18.30 14.28 37.60
CA SER A 60 -19.03 14.76 36.42
C SER A 60 -18.15 14.73 35.17
N LEU A 61 -18.62 14.05 34.11
CA LEU A 61 -17.94 14.01 32.80
C LEU A 61 -17.87 15.40 32.16
N ALA A 62 -18.92 16.22 32.30
CA ALA A 62 -18.97 17.58 31.74
C ALA A 62 -17.84 18.50 32.29
N LYS A 63 -17.44 18.31 33.55
CA LYS A 63 -16.31 19.03 34.14
C LYS A 63 -14.98 18.66 33.48
N ILE A 64 -14.78 17.38 33.16
CA ILE A 64 -13.59 16.90 32.44
C ILE A 64 -13.60 17.46 31.02
N THR A 65 -14.74 17.39 30.32
CA THR A 65 -14.87 17.94 28.97
C THR A 65 -14.48 19.41 28.93
N THR A 66 -14.97 20.20 29.88
CA THR A 66 -14.63 21.64 29.97
C THR A 66 -13.13 21.85 30.20
N LYS A 67 -12.50 21.06 31.07
CA LYS A 67 -11.05 21.14 31.30
C LYS A 67 -10.24 20.81 30.06
N LEU A 68 -10.60 19.73 29.36
CA LEU A 68 -9.94 19.33 28.12
C LEU A 68 -10.15 20.39 27.02
N GLU A 69 -11.34 20.95 26.88
CA GLU A 69 -11.59 22.04 25.93
C GLU A 69 -10.71 23.26 26.20
N VAL A 70 -10.42 23.58 27.47
CA VAL A 70 -9.49 24.67 27.83
C VAL A 70 -8.07 24.33 27.39
N ILE A 71 -7.60 23.10 27.59
CA ILE A 71 -6.25 22.64 27.18
C ILE A 71 -6.09 22.71 25.66
N PHE A 72 -7.09 22.25 24.90
CA PHE A 72 -7.05 22.31 23.43
C PHE A 72 -7.20 23.74 22.89
N ARG A 73 -7.79 24.67 23.66
CA ARG A 73 -7.89 26.10 23.29
C ARG A 73 -6.67 26.93 23.68
N SER A 74 -5.88 26.49 24.67
CA SER A 74 -4.72 27.25 25.16
C SER A 74 -3.48 27.16 24.28
N GLN A 75 -3.58 26.57 23.08
CA GLN A 75 -2.46 26.31 22.15
C GLN A 75 -1.33 25.44 22.71
N CYS A 76 -1.54 24.75 23.84
CA CYS A 76 -0.54 23.81 24.37
C CYS A 76 -0.36 22.57 23.48
N ILE A 77 -1.35 22.27 22.64
CA ILE A 77 -1.34 21.14 21.71
C ILE A 77 -1.37 21.73 20.30
N HIS A 78 -0.22 21.69 19.61
CA HIS A 78 -0.09 22.24 18.26
C HIS A 78 -0.47 21.24 17.17
N ALA A 79 -0.15 19.97 17.37
CA ALA A 79 -0.44 18.88 16.46
C ALA A 79 -0.99 17.67 17.19
N VAL A 80 -1.78 16.85 16.50
CA VAL A 80 -2.27 15.56 16.98
C VAL A 80 -2.03 14.49 15.92
N GLU A 81 -1.75 13.27 16.36
CA GLU A 81 -1.67 12.07 15.52
C GLU A 81 -2.92 11.22 15.72
N LEU A 82 -3.46 10.67 14.64
CA LEU A 82 -4.65 9.81 14.68
C LEU A 82 -4.35 8.46 15.34
N ASP A 83 -5.29 8.00 16.16
CA ASP A 83 -5.27 6.75 16.93
C ASP A 83 -4.08 6.58 17.90
N HIS A 84 -3.31 7.65 18.12
CA HIS A 84 -2.20 7.70 19.08
C HIS A 84 -2.68 8.12 20.48
N GLU A 85 -2.17 7.44 21.52
CA GLU A 85 -2.39 7.82 22.92
C GLU A 85 -1.63 9.11 23.24
N MET A 86 -2.32 10.13 23.74
CA MET A 86 -1.67 11.41 24.11
C MET A 86 -1.11 11.40 25.53
N ILE A 87 -1.60 10.50 26.39
CA ILE A 87 -1.18 10.40 27.79
C ILE A 87 0.16 9.67 27.86
N GLY A 88 1.19 10.34 28.37
CA GLY A 88 2.52 9.76 28.59
C GLY A 88 3.50 9.91 27.42
N GLU A 89 3.08 10.59 26.36
CA GLU A 89 3.93 10.91 25.21
C GLU A 89 4.74 12.19 25.42
N ASP A 90 6.01 12.17 25.00
CA ASP A 90 6.95 13.29 25.18
C ASP A 90 6.45 14.57 24.49
N LEU A 91 5.76 14.43 23.34
CA LEU A 91 5.19 15.53 22.58
C LEU A 91 4.17 16.36 23.39
N TYR A 92 3.53 15.76 24.39
CA TYR A 92 2.52 16.39 25.24
C TYR A 92 2.97 16.50 26.71
N ALA A 93 4.26 16.35 27.01
CA ALA A 93 4.78 16.38 28.37
C ALA A 93 4.48 17.70 29.11
N GLU A 94 4.35 18.81 28.39
CA GLU A 94 3.96 20.12 28.95
C GLU A 94 2.45 20.25 29.22
N CYS A 95 1.62 19.32 28.73
CA CYS A 95 0.18 19.31 28.92
C CYS A 95 -0.22 18.55 30.20
N PHE A 96 -0.76 19.27 31.19
CA PHE A 96 -1.29 18.66 32.40
C PHE A 96 -2.68 18.06 32.16
N PHE A 97 -2.73 16.80 31.73
CA PHE A 97 -3.98 16.05 31.59
C PHE A 97 -4.53 15.61 32.96
N PRO A 98 -5.87 15.50 33.14
CA PRO A 98 -6.46 15.01 34.38
C PRO A 98 -6.10 13.55 34.69
N ASP A 99 -5.63 13.27 35.91
CA ASP A 99 -5.26 11.91 36.39
C ASP A 99 -6.41 10.88 36.35
N CYS A 100 -7.66 11.36 36.24
CA CYS A 100 -8.84 10.52 36.12
C CYS A 100 -9.05 9.95 34.72
N LEU A 101 -8.25 10.33 33.73
CA LEU A 101 -8.28 9.76 32.39
C LEU A 101 -7.55 8.41 32.35
N HIS A 102 -8.15 7.47 31.64
CA HIS A 102 -7.55 6.19 31.29
C HIS A 102 -6.92 6.26 29.88
N SER A 103 -7.57 6.96 28.95
CA SER A 103 -7.09 7.12 27.57
C SER A 103 -7.57 8.46 26.99
N LEU A 104 -6.76 9.07 26.14
CA LEU A 104 -7.06 10.28 25.38
C LEU A 104 -6.46 10.16 23.97
N LYS A 105 -7.32 10.09 22.94
CA LYS A 105 -6.90 9.88 21.54
C LYS A 105 -7.65 10.77 20.57
N ALA A 106 -6.96 11.27 19.54
CA ALA A 106 -7.62 11.79 18.34
C ALA A 106 -7.98 10.61 17.44
N VAL A 107 -9.27 10.41 17.14
CA VAL A 107 -9.75 9.17 16.50
C VAL A 107 -10.20 9.34 15.05
N ASP A 108 -10.49 10.58 14.63
CA ASP A 108 -11.13 10.82 13.35
C ASP A 108 -11.07 12.31 12.96
N ILE A 109 -11.04 12.58 11.66
CA ILE A 109 -11.06 13.92 11.08
C ILE A 109 -12.07 13.97 9.94
N VAL A 110 -12.94 14.97 9.97
CA VAL A 110 -14.01 15.12 8.99
C VAL A 110 -13.96 16.50 8.35
N GLY A 111 -14.00 16.53 7.01
CA GLY A 111 -14.15 17.77 6.24
C GLY A 111 -12.85 18.38 5.71
N THR A 112 -11.75 17.64 5.78
CA THR A 112 -10.44 17.96 5.16
C THR A 112 -9.83 16.70 4.56
N ASP A 113 -9.03 16.86 3.49
CA ASP A 113 -8.25 15.78 2.86
C ASP A 113 -6.79 15.82 3.36
N ASP A 114 -6.57 16.26 4.60
CA ASP A 114 -5.23 16.38 5.18
C ASP A 114 -4.72 14.98 5.55
N ASP A 115 -4.08 14.29 4.61
CA ASP A 115 -3.50 12.93 4.77
C ASP A 115 -2.14 12.92 5.50
N TYR A 116 -1.84 13.95 6.29
CA TYR A 116 -0.57 14.05 7.00
C TYR A 116 -0.60 13.24 8.31
N PRO A 117 0.52 12.63 8.72
CA PRO A 117 0.62 11.88 9.97
C PRO A 117 0.35 12.76 11.21
N PHE A 118 0.68 14.05 11.11
CA PHE A 118 0.41 15.05 12.14
C PHE A 118 -0.59 16.09 11.63
N ILE A 119 -1.69 16.25 12.35
CA ILE A 119 -2.73 17.23 12.03
C ILE A 119 -2.59 18.45 12.93
N LEU A 120 -2.43 19.61 12.31
CA LEU A 120 -2.36 20.88 13.01
C LEU A 120 -3.73 21.22 13.62
N VAL A 121 -3.75 21.46 14.93
CA VAL A 121 -4.98 21.74 15.68
C VAL A 121 -5.56 23.11 15.30
N GLU A 122 -4.72 24.10 14.97
CA GLU A 122 -5.15 25.47 14.69
C GLU A 122 -6.00 25.61 13.41
N SER A 123 -5.78 24.73 12.43
CA SER A 123 -6.54 24.71 11.16
C SER A 123 -7.90 24.04 11.29
N HIS A 124 -8.20 23.41 12.44
CA HIS A 124 -9.38 22.58 12.65
C HIS A 124 -10.24 23.01 13.84
N THR A 125 -11.45 22.48 13.91
CA THR A 125 -12.32 22.55 15.10
C THR A 125 -12.17 21.26 15.89
N VAL A 126 -12.02 21.34 17.22
CA VAL A 126 -11.85 20.15 18.07
C VAL A 126 -13.17 19.80 18.76
N GLU A 127 -13.65 18.57 18.60
CA GLU A 127 -14.82 18.02 19.30
C GLU A 127 -14.40 16.90 20.25
N ILE A 128 -14.50 17.17 21.56
CA ILE A 128 -14.07 16.24 22.62
C ILE A 128 -15.27 15.48 23.18
N ASN A 129 -15.19 14.15 23.20
CA ASN A 129 -16.20 13.24 23.71
C ASN A 129 -15.63 12.45 24.89
N VAL A 130 -16.03 12.84 26.10
CA VAL A 130 -15.61 12.18 27.34
C VAL A 130 -16.63 11.11 27.71
N TYR A 131 -16.20 9.88 27.98
CA TYR A 131 -17.09 8.77 28.31
C TYR A 131 -16.50 7.85 29.38
N SER A 132 -17.38 7.10 30.05
CA SER A 132 -17.05 5.99 30.95
C SER A 132 -17.61 4.69 30.37
N LEU A 133 -16.88 3.59 30.53
CA LEU A 133 -17.39 2.28 30.17
C LEU A 133 -18.38 1.80 31.23
N GLN A 134 -19.52 1.28 30.78
CA GLN A 134 -20.58 0.73 31.60
C GLN A 134 -20.43 -0.80 31.68
N ASP A 135 -20.50 -1.34 32.89
CA ASP A 135 -20.52 -2.78 33.14
C ASP A 135 -21.91 -3.16 33.66
N GLY A 136 -22.85 -3.40 32.75
CA GLY A 136 -24.23 -3.68 33.15
C GLY A 136 -25.24 -3.79 32.01
N LYS A 137 -26.32 -4.52 32.29
CA LYS A 137 -27.52 -4.59 31.46
C LYS A 137 -28.40 -3.38 31.74
N ALA A 138 -29.19 -2.96 30.76
CA ALA A 138 -30.17 -1.89 30.96
C ALA A 138 -31.21 -2.31 32.02
N ALA A 139 -31.35 -1.50 33.08
CA ALA A 139 -32.16 -1.86 34.25
C ALA A 139 -33.68 -1.84 34.00
N LYS A 140 -34.14 -1.16 32.94
CA LYS A 140 -35.57 -1.04 32.58
C LYS A 140 -35.74 -1.13 31.07
N THR A 141 -36.09 -2.31 30.59
CA THR A 141 -36.56 -2.51 29.21
C THR A 141 -37.94 -3.13 29.22
N GLN A 142 -38.76 -2.80 28.22
CA GLN A 142 -40.06 -3.42 28.02
C GLN A 142 -39.92 -4.96 27.92
N GLU A 143 -40.88 -5.72 28.47
CA GLU A 143 -40.77 -7.18 28.61
C GLU A 143 -40.56 -7.88 27.26
N ALA A 144 -41.26 -7.44 26.20
CA ALA A 144 -41.13 -8.04 24.88
C ALA A 144 -39.75 -7.83 24.23
N LEU A 145 -38.94 -6.88 24.71
CA LEU A 145 -37.57 -6.66 24.23
C LEU A 145 -36.58 -7.68 24.79
N SER A 146 -36.97 -8.46 25.81
CA SER A 146 -36.19 -9.62 26.26
C SER A 146 -36.03 -10.69 25.18
N LEU A 147 -36.88 -10.68 24.15
CA LEU A 147 -36.76 -11.53 22.96
C LEU A 147 -35.53 -11.19 22.11
N CYS A 148 -35.00 -9.97 22.23
CA CYS A 148 -33.74 -9.53 21.60
C CYS A 148 -32.51 -9.86 22.48
N GLY A 149 -32.64 -10.80 23.41
CA GLY A 149 -31.59 -11.15 24.36
C GLY A 149 -31.35 -10.05 25.40
N ASP A 150 -30.10 -9.94 25.84
CA ASP A 150 -29.72 -8.99 26.88
C ASP A 150 -29.58 -7.57 26.31
N ALA A 151 -30.38 -6.64 26.82
CA ALA A 151 -30.25 -5.22 26.51
C ALA A 151 -28.97 -4.64 27.14
N MET A 152 -28.02 -4.24 26.30
CA MET A 152 -26.70 -3.77 26.75
C MET A 152 -26.63 -2.25 26.78
N LEU A 153 -26.11 -1.68 27.87
CA LEU A 153 -25.80 -0.26 27.96
C LEU A 153 -24.48 0.04 27.25
N LEU A 154 -24.47 1.06 26.41
CA LEU A 154 -23.29 1.54 25.70
C LEU A 154 -22.87 2.93 26.22
N PRO A 155 -21.56 3.24 26.28
CA PRO A 155 -20.43 2.38 25.88
C PRO A 155 -20.17 1.24 26.87
N SER A 156 -20.12 -0.02 26.41
CA SER A 156 -19.94 -1.20 27.28
C SER A 156 -18.46 -1.60 27.41
N VAL A 157 -18.08 -2.14 28.58
CA VAL A 157 -16.76 -2.78 28.79
C VAL A 157 -16.57 -3.98 27.86
N GLY A 158 -17.62 -4.77 27.62
CA GLY A 158 -17.55 -5.99 26.79
C GLY A 158 -17.24 -5.72 25.31
N PHE A 159 -17.40 -4.47 24.87
CA PHE A 159 -17.12 -4.04 23.49
C PHE A 159 -15.96 -3.04 23.40
N GLY A 160 -15.20 -2.86 24.49
CA GLY A 160 -14.00 -2.03 24.49
C GLY A 160 -13.00 -2.53 23.45
N ASN A 161 -12.50 -1.62 22.61
CA ASN A 161 -11.55 -1.88 21.52
C ASN A 161 -12.05 -2.78 20.38
N ALA A 162 -13.32 -3.20 20.39
CA ALA A 162 -13.87 -4.10 19.37
C ALA A 162 -14.00 -3.42 18.00
N PHE A 163 -14.19 -2.11 17.94
CA PHE A 163 -14.31 -1.35 16.70
C PHE A 163 -12.95 -1.07 16.06
N GLU A 164 -11.94 -0.87 16.89
CA GLU A 164 -10.54 -0.61 16.56
C GLU A 164 -9.91 -1.88 15.94
N GLY A 165 -10.16 -3.05 16.55
CA GLY A 165 -9.68 -4.34 16.04
C GLY A 165 -10.30 -4.80 14.71
N LEU A 166 -11.39 -4.17 14.25
CA LEU A 166 -11.96 -4.47 12.93
C LEU A 166 -11.19 -3.73 11.83
N ILE A 167 -10.66 -4.51 10.89
CA ILE A 167 -9.82 -4.01 9.80
C ILE A 167 -10.55 -4.24 8.49
N PHE A 168 -10.73 -3.16 7.72
CA PHE A 168 -11.39 -3.17 6.42
C PHE A 168 -10.53 -2.44 5.40
N ASP A 169 -10.75 -2.75 4.11
CA ASP A 169 -10.13 -2.02 3.03
C ASP A 169 -10.77 -0.63 2.87
N GLY A 170 -9.93 0.41 2.89
CA GLY A 170 -10.34 1.81 2.83
C GLY A 170 -11.17 2.29 4.03
N ASP A 171 -11.70 3.51 3.94
CA ASP A 171 -12.28 4.22 5.10
C ASP A 171 -13.75 3.86 5.36
N ILE A 172 -14.12 2.58 5.23
CA ILE A 172 -15.50 2.12 5.41
C ILE A 172 -16.00 2.46 6.82
N LYS A 173 -15.16 2.24 7.85
CA LYS A 173 -15.49 2.53 9.26
C LYS A 173 -15.82 4.00 9.48
N GLN A 174 -14.92 4.89 9.07
CA GLN A 174 -15.07 6.34 9.24
C GLN A 174 -16.28 6.86 8.45
N LYS A 175 -16.43 6.46 7.18
CA LYS A 175 -17.59 6.84 6.35
C LYS A 175 -18.91 6.42 6.99
N LEU A 176 -18.96 5.23 7.59
CA LEU A 176 -20.14 4.73 8.31
C LEU A 176 -20.44 5.52 9.57
N VAL A 177 -19.44 5.77 10.42
CA VAL A 177 -19.60 6.58 11.64
C VAL A 177 -20.14 7.96 11.27
N VAL A 178 -19.50 8.65 10.33
CA VAL A 178 -19.92 9.98 9.86
C VAL A 178 -21.34 9.95 9.30
N PHE A 179 -21.66 8.98 8.44
CA PHE A 179 -23.00 8.84 7.87
C PHE A 179 -24.06 8.66 8.96
N MET A 180 -23.85 7.73 9.89
CA MET A 180 -24.83 7.39 10.93
C MET A 180 -24.96 8.49 11.99
N THR A 181 -23.85 9.14 12.37
CA THR A 181 -23.86 10.33 13.23
C THR A 181 -24.70 11.44 12.59
N ASN A 182 -24.50 11.70 11.29
CA ASN A 182 -25.29 12.71 10.58
C ASN A 182 -26.76 12.31 10.46
N LEU A 183 -27.04 11.04 10.16
CA LEU A 183 -28.41 10.51 10.07
C LEU A 183 -29.19 10.72 11.38
N LEU A 184 -28.54 10.49 12.53
CA LEU A 184 -29.12 10.73 13.85
C LEU A 184 -29.20 12.23 14.18
N ARG A 185 -28.16 13.02 13.89
CA ARG A 185 -28.18 14.49 14.06
C ARG A 185 -29.29 15.18 13.26
N PHE A 186 -29.57 14.72 12.04
CA PHE A 186 -30.64 15.29 11.21
C PHE A 186 -32.03 14.85 11.68
N SER A 187 -32.12 13.67 12.28
CA SER A 187 -33.38 13.12 12.79
C SER A 187 -33.76 13.70 14.15
N CYS A 188 -32.77 14.02 14.98
CA CYS A 188 -32.94 14.54 16.34
C CYS A 188 -32.65 16.03 16.40
N LYS A 189 -33.71 16.85 16.45
CA LYS A 189 -33.61 18.21 16.98
C LYS A 189 -34.41 18.29 18.29
N PRO A 190 -33.82 18.82 19.38
CA PRO A 190 -34.58 19.09 20.60
C PRO A 190 -35.81 19.96 20.28
N GLY A 191 -37.01 19.47 20.60
CA GLY A 191 -38.26 20.23 20.47
C GLY A 191 -38.99 20.19 19.13
N HIS A 192 -38.57 19.36 18.15
CA HIS A 192 -39.26 19.23 16.86
C HIS A 192 -39.53 17.77 16.47
N SER A 193 -40.66 17.50 15.81
CA SER A 193 -40.95 16.20 15.22
C SER A 193 -39.95 15.89 14.10
N SER A 194 -39.55 14.62 13.99
CA SER A 194 -38.57 14.19 12.99
C SER A 194 -39.10 14.47 11.57
N SER A 195 -38.53 15.45 10.88
CA SER A 195 -38.88 15.78 9.48
C SER A 195 -38.01 15.04 8.46
N SER A 196 -37.16 14.10 8.91
CA SER A 196 -36.28 13.35 8.02
C SER A 196 -37.08 12.36 7.17
N THR A 197 -37.01 12.55 5.85
CA THR A 197 -37.51 11.59 4.85
C THR A 197 -36.69 10.31 4.80
N VAL A 198 -35.44 10.33 5.28
CA VAL A 198 -34.52 9.18 5.27
C VAL A 198 -34.79 8.25 6.44
N ASN A 199 -34.98 6.96 6.13
CA ASN A 199 -35.15 5.90 7.13
C ASN A 199 -33.87 5.66 7.92
N ARG A 200 -33.99 5.53 9.24
CA ARG A 200 -32.89 5.14 10.14
C ARG A 200 -32.66 3.63 10.16
N LEU A 201 -32.63 3.04 8.96
CA LEU A 201 -32.37 1.62 8.76
C LEU A 201 -31.13 1.49 7.88
N VAL A 202 -30.05 0.97 8.47
CA VAL A 202 -28.78 0.72 7.79
C VAL A 202 -28.66 -0.78 7.56
N PHE A 203 -28.43 -1.18 6.31
CA PHE A 203 -28.32 -2.58 5.93
C PHE A 203 -26.90 -2.91 5.47
N LEU A 204 -26.27 -3.86 6.15
CA LEU A 204 -24.94 -4.38 5.84
C LEU A 204 -25.06 -5.79 5.23
N SER A 205 -24.58 -5.96 4.00
CA SER A 205 -24.60 -7.26 3.32
C SER A 205 -23.20 -7.72 2.94
N GLY A 206 -22.96 -9.02 2.89
CA GLY A 206 -21.69 -9.56 2.41
C GLY A 206 -21.47 -10.99 2.86
N PRO A 207 -20.43 -11.68 2.34
CA PRO A 207 -20.17 -13.08 2.68
C PRO A 207 -20.07 -13.35 4.18
N PRO A 208 -20.35 -14.58 4.65
CA PRO A 208 -20.19 -14.93 6.07
C PRO A 208 -18.74 -14.76 6.53
N GLY A 209 -18.56 -14.36 7.79
CA GLY A 209 -17.23 -14.21 8.39
C GLY A 209 -16.47 -12.92 8.02
N THR A 210 -17.13 -11.93 7.41
CA THR A 210 -16.58 -10.59 7.08
C THR A 210 -16.71 -9.54 8.20
N GLY A 211 -17.20 -9.92 9.38
CA GLY A 211 -17.28 -9.02 10.54
C GLY A 211 -18.49 -8.08 10.57
N LYS A 212 -19.54 -8.30 9.77
CA LYS A 212 -20.75 -7.45 9.73
C LYS A 212 -21.42 -7.23 11.10
N THR A 213 -21.63 -8.30 11.87
CA THR A 213 -22.24 -8.23 13.21
C THR A 213 -21.35 -7.46 14.16
N SER A 214 -20.05 -7.77 14.19
CA SER A 214 -19.06 -7.06 15.00
C SER A 214 -18.96 -5.57 14.63
N LEU A 215 -19.00 -5.24 13.33
CA LEU A 215 -19.03 -3.86 12.84
C LEU A 215 -20.28 -3.13 13.32
N SER A 216 -21.44 -3.78 13.31
CA SER A 216 -22.69 -3.18 13.78
C SER A 216 -22.64 -2.86 15.28
N ILE A 217 -22.10 -3.78 16.09
CA ILE A 217 -21.89 -3.59 17.53
C ILE A 217 -20.89 -2.45 17.78
N GLY A 218 -19.76 -2.46 17.08
CA GLY A 218 -18.74 -1.41 17.20
C GLY A 218 -19.25 -0.04 16.73
N LEU A 219 -20.08 0.01 15.69
CA LEU A 219 -20.76 1.24 15.26
C LEU A 219 -21.70 1.76 16.34
N ALA A 220 -22.49 0.89 16.97
CA ALA A 220 -23.36 1.28 18.08
C ALA A 220 -22.54 1.86 19.25
N GLN A 221 -21.42 1.22 19.61
CA GLN A 221 -20.49 1.70 20.63
C GLN A 221 -19.93 3.09 20.27
N LYS A 222 -19.43 3.27 19.03
CA LYS A 222 -18.90 4.56 18.57
C LYS A 222 -19.96 5.65 18.51
N LEU A 223 -21.18 5.33 18.10
CA LEU A 223 -22.29 6.27 18.08
C LEU A 223 -22.67 6.72 19.50
N ALA A 224 -22.68 5.79 20.47
CA ALA A 224 -22.90 6.13 21.88
C ALA A 224 -21.87 7.15 22.39
N ILE A 225 -20.59 7.00 22.00
CA ILE A 225 -19.52 7.94 22.37
C ILE A 225 -19.69 9.28 21.62
N ARG A 226 -19.85 9.25 20.29
CA ARG A 226 -19.95 10.46 19.45
C ARG A 226 -21.19 11.30 19.72
N LEU A 227 -22.27 10.68 20.17
CA LEU A 227 -23.55 11.33 20.42
C LEU A 227 -23.88 11.44 21.91
N ASN A 228 -22.93 11.24 22.82
CA ASN A 228 -23.14 11.33 24.28
C ASN A 228 -23.61 12.72 24.77
N LYS A 229 -23.43 13.77 23.96
CA LYS A 229 -23.98 15.12 24.22
C LYS A 229 -25.43 15.26 23.76
N THR A 230 -25.87 14.40 22.84
CA THR A 230 -27.22 14.39 22.27
C THR A 230 -28.13 13.43 23.02
N PHE A 231 -27.61 12.24 23.36
CA PHE A 231 -28.32 11.20 24.10
C PHE A 231 -27.58 10.93 25.41
N GLY A 232 -28.32 10.91 26.52
CA GLY A 232 -27.76 10.65 27.84
C GLY A 232 -27.35 9.19 28.02
N GLU A 233 -28.08 8.28 27.38
CA GLU A 233 -27.83 6.84 27.41
C GLU A 233 -27.97 6.23 26.01
N THR A 234 -27.33 5.09 25.78
CA THR A 234 -27.53 4.29 24.56
C THR A 234 -27.73 2.83 24.94
N ILE A 235 -28.75 2.19 24.37
CA ILE A 235 -29.08 0.78 24.59
C ILE A 235 -28.96 0.03 23.27
N LEU A 236 -28.22 -1.08 23.29
CA LEU A 236 -28.12 -2.03 22.19
C LEU A 236 -29.01 -3.24 22.45
N LEU A 237 -29.85 -3.58 21.47
CA LEU A 237 -30.72 -4.74 21.44
C LEU A 237 -30.31 -5.62 20.27
N GLN A 238 -29.97 -6.90 20.50
CA GLN A 238 -29.46 -7.78 19.45
C GLN A 238 -30.43 -8.94 19.17
N LEU A 239 -31.13 -8.86 18.05
CA LEU A 239 -32.01 -9.91 17.58
C LEU A 239 -31.31 -10.78 16.54
N ASN A 240 -31.14 -12.08 16.79
CA ASN A 240 -30.78 -13.02 15.73
C ASN A 240 -32.06 -13.56 15.06
N ALA A 241 -32.25 -13.21 13.79
CA ALA A 241 -33.42 -13.52 12.99
C ALA A 241 -33.66 -15.04 12.81
N ALA A 242 -32.60 -15.80 12.57
CA ALA A 242 -32.67 -17.26 12.40
C ALA A 242 -33.10 -17.97 13.70
N THR A 243 -32.60 -17.50 14.84
CA THR A 243 -32.95 -18.02 16.17
C THR A 243 -34.41 -17.72 16.51
N LEU A 244 -34.89 -16.51 16.20
CA LEU A 244 -36.29 -16.13 16.43
C LEU A 244 -37.26 -17.02 15.62
N LEU A 245 -36.97 -17.25 14.34
CA LEU A 245 -37.80 -18.09 13.47
C LEU A 245 -37.81 -19.55 13.90
N SER A 246 -36.65 -20.10 14.24
CA SER A 246 -36.54 -21.50 14.66
C SER A 246 -37.22 -21.77 16.01
N GLN A 247 -37.13 -20.85 16.97
CA GLN A 247 -37.74 -21.02 18.30
C GLN A 247 -39.25 -20.75 18.31
N TYR A 248 -39.74 -19.86 17.45
CA TYR A 248 -41.14 -19.42 17.44
C TYR A 248 -41.83 -19.72 16.10
N PHE A 249 -41.62 -20.91 15.56
CA PHE A 249 -42.26 -21.34 14.31
C PHE A 249 -43.78 -21.18 14.36
N GLY A 250 -44.35 -20.44 13.40
CA GLY A 250 -45.78 -20.13 13.33
C GLY A 250 -46.26 -19.00 14.25
N GLN A 251 -45.41 -18.48 15.14
CA GLN A 251 -45.66 -17.31 16.00
C GLN A 251 -44.68 -16.15 15.73
N SER A 252 -43.74 -16.33 14.79
CA SER A 252 -42.67 -15.40 14.45
C SER A 252 -43.22 -13.99 14.16
N ALA A 253 -44.26 -13.88 13.33
CA ALA A 253 -44.90 -12.60 13.01
C ALA A 253 -45.43 -11.84 14.24
N VAL A 254 -46.05 -12.54 15.19
CA VAL A 254 -46.58 -11.94 16.43
C VAL A 254 -45.44 -11.46 17.32
N LYS A 255 -44.37 -12.25 17.42
CA LYS A 255 -43.18 -11.89 18.21
C LYS A 255 -42.45 -10.68 17.63
N ILE A 256 -42.24 -10.63 16.32
CA ILE A 256 -41.65 -9.48 15.63
C ILE A 256 -42.48 -8.22 15.89
N HIS A 257 -43.80 -8.29 15.73
CA HIS A 257 -44.68 -7.16 16.01
C HIS A 257 -44.54 -6.66 17.45
N SER A 258 -44.56 -7.59 18.42
CA SER A 258 -44.41 -7.23 19.84
C SER A 258 -43.07 -6.58 20.17
N ILE A 259 -41.98 -6.97 19.49
CA ILE A 259 -40.65 -6.34 19.65
C ILE A 259 -40.71 -4.89 19.17
N PHE A 260 -41.26 -4.63 17.99
CA PHE A 260 -41.34 -3.27 17.44
C PHE A 260 -42.31 -2.37 18.21
N GLU A 261 -43.44 -2.89 18.70
CA GLU A 261 -44.33 -2.15 19.60
C GLU A 261 -43.63 -1.76 20.89
N ALA A 262 -42.91 -2.71 21.50
CA ALA A 262 -42.16 -2.44 22.72
C ALA A 262 -40.99 -1.47 22.48
N LEU A 263 -40.36 -1.52 21.31
CA LEU A 263 -39.32 -0.59 20.90
C LEU A 263 -39.88 0.83 20.73
N ALA A 264 -41.04 0.97 20.08
CA ALA A 264 -41.74 2.25 19.94
C ALA A 264 -42.16 2.82 21.30
N ALA A 265 -42.70 1.98 22.18
CA ALA A 265 -43.09 2.37 23.53
C ALA A 265 -41.88 2.82 24.36
N GLN A 266 -40.79 2.05 24.37
CA GLN A 266 -39.58 2.41 25.10
C GLN A 266 -38.96 3.71 24.57
N SER A 267 -38.97 3.90 23.24
CA SER A 267 -38.50 5.15 22.62
C SER A 267 -39.28 6.37 23.11
N ALA A 268 -40.61 6.24 23.25
CA ALA A 268 -41.46 7.32 23.76
C ALA A 268 -41.26 7.56 25.27
N GLU A 269 -41.00 6.52 26.05
CA GLU A 269 -40.70 6.61 27.49
C GLU A 269 -39.34 7.24 27.77
N THR A 270 -38.36 7.02 26.88
CA THR A 270 -36.95 7.44 27.06
C THR A 270 -36.42 8.20 25.85
N PRO A 271 -36.92 9.44 25.58
CA PRO A 271 -36.56 10.20 24.39
C PRO A 271 -35.08 10.60 24.34
N ASP A 272 -34.43 10.73 25.51
CA ASP A 272 -33.00 11.07 25.66
C ASP A 272 -32.08 9.83 25.53
N THR A 273 -32.65 8.63 25.33
CA THR A 273 -31.91 7.38 25.18
C THR A 273 -31.91 6.94 23.72
N LEU A 274 -30.73 6.70 23.15
CA LEU A 274 -30.60 6.13 21.80
C LEU A 274 -30.83 4.61 21.86
N LEU A 275 -31.84 4.12 21.16
CA LEU A 275 -32.14 2.70 21.04
C LEU A 275 -31.60 2.18 19.70
N VAL A 276 -30.63 1.27 19.77
CA VAL A 276 -30.04 0.60 18.60
C VAL A 276 -30.53 -0.84 18.54
N LEU A 277 -31.37 -1.15 17.54
CA LEU A 277 -31.80 -2.51 17.25
C LEU A 277 -30.90 -3.12 16.16
N LEU A 278 -30.08 -4.08 16.54
CA LEU A 278 -29.30 -4.90 15.62
C LEU A 278 -30.09 -6.17 15.27
N ILE A 279 -30.43 -6.37 14.00
CA ILE A 279 -31.04 -7.60 13.50
C ILE A 279 -30.03 -8.37 12.65
N ASP A 280 -29.52 -9.48 13.20
CA ASP A 280 -28.56 -10.34 12.52
C ASP A 280 -29.24 -11.44 11.69
N GLU A 281 -28.62 -11.82 10.59
CA GLU A 281 -29.10 -12.82 9.63
C GLU A 281 -30.51 -12.53 9.08
N ILE A 282 -30.76 -11.27 8.72
CA ILE A 282 -32.07 -10.77 8.27
C ILE A 282 -32.62 -11.55 7.07
N GLU A 283 -31.78 -12.23 6.30
CA GLU A 283 -32.20 -13.16 5.23
C GLU A 283 -33.14 -14.27 5.69
N SER A 284 -33.15 -14.57 6.99
CA SER A 284 -34.08 -15.54 7.54
C SER A 284 -35.50 -14.95 7.62
N LEU A 285 -35.61 -13.67 8.01
CA LEU A 285 -36.88 -12.97 8.22
C LEU A 285 -37.41 -12.21 7.00
N ALA A 286 -36.53 -11.78 6.10
CA ALA A 286 -36.86 -10.97 4.93
C ALA A 286 -36.52 -11.68 3.62
N ALA A 287 -36.60 -13.01 3.59
CA ALA A 287 -36.35 -13.80 2.38
C ALA A 287 -37.33 -13.45 1.25
N SER A 288 -36.84 -13.41 0.02
CA SER A 288 -37.70 -13.27 -1.17
C SER A 288 -38.69 -14.45 -1.25
N ARG A 289 -39.83 -14.24 -1.90
CA ARG A 289 -40.87 -15.27 -2.06
C ARG A 289 -40.37 -16.50 -2.80
N GLU A 290 -39.48 -16.30 -3.77
CA GLU A 290 -38.82 -17.35 -4.56
C GLU A 290 -37.87 -18.15 -3.67
N THR A 291 -37.09 -17.47 -2.83
CA THR A 291 -36.15 -18.10 -1.88
C THR A 291 -36.90 -18.89 -0.80
N ALA A 292 -38.01 -18.35 -0.30
CA ALA A 292 -38.88 -19.03 0.67
C ALA A 292 -39.58 -20.25 0.07
N SER A 293 -39.95 -20.19 -1.23
CA SER A 293 -40.55 -21.30 -1.97
C SER A 293 -39.59 -22.49 -2.13
N ALA A 294 -38.30 -22.23 -2.29
CA ALA A 294 -37.27 -23.26 -2.32
C ALA A 294 -37.07 -23.97 -0.96
N ARG A 295 -37.48 -23.36 0.16
CA ARG A 295 -37.29 -23.89 1.52
C ARG A 295 -38.53 -24.60 2.11
N ASN A 296 -39.63 -24.73 1.35
CA ASN A 296 -40.91 -25.31 1.82
C ASN A 296 -41.54 -24.61 3.05
N GLU A 297 -41.11 -23.39 3.40
CA GLU A 297 -41.57 -22.61 4.58
C GLU A 297 -42.22 -21.27 4.18
N VAL A 298 -42.92 -21.24 3.04
CA VAL A 298 -43.40 -20.00 2.39
C VAL A 298 -44.31 -19.16 3.28
N HIS A 299 -45.25 -19.78 3.99
CA HIS A 299 -46.31 -19.05 4.67
C HIS A 299 -45.86 -18.33 5.95
N ASP A 300 -44.96 -18.94 6.75
CA ASP A 300 -44.48 -18.29 7.98
C ASP A 300 -43.44 -17.22 7.66
N ALA A 301 -42.51 -17.50 6.74
CA ALA A 301 -41.52 -16.54 6.27
C ALA A 301 -42.18 -15.27 5.69
N VAL A 302 -43.19 -15.40 4.81
CA VAL A 302 -43.88 -14.23 4.24
C VAL A 302 -44.62 -13.42 5.32
N ARG A 303 -45.22 -14.09 6.32
CA ARG A 303 -45.88 -13.38 7.44
C ARG A 303 -44.86 -12.66 8.31
N ALA A 304 -43.71 -13.28 8.57
CA ALA A 304 -42.60 -12.66 9.30
C ALA A 304 -42.04 -11.44 8.55
N THR A 305 -41.83 -11.54 7.23
CA THR A 305 -41.41 -10.39 6.39
C THR A 305 -42.41 -9.24 6.50
N ASN A 306 -43.70 -9.51 6.36
CA ASN A 306 -44.73 -8.46 6.46
C ASN A 306 -44.77 -7.81 7.86
N ALA A 307 -44.61 -8.61 8.92
CA ALA A 307 -44.55 -8.11 10.29
C ALA A 307 -43.30 -7.23 10.51
N LEU A 308 -42.15 -7.62 9.94
CA LEU A 308 -40.92 -6.83 9.95
C LEU A 308 -41.11 -5.49 9.24
N LEU A 309 -41.65 -5.49 8.02
CA LEU A 309 -41.89 -4.25 7.26
C LEU A 309 -42.82 -3.28 8.02
N THR A 310 -43.91 -3.83 8.59
CA THR A 310 -44.85 -3.07 9.42
C THR A 310 -44.16 -2.51 10.67
N GLY A 311 -43.31 -3.31 11.31
CA GLY A 311 -42.54 -2.90 12.49
C GLY A 311 -41.53 -1.79 12.19
N VAL A 312 -40.82 -1.86 11.06
CA VAL A 312 -39.91 -0.79 10.60
C VAL A 312 -40.69 0.50 10.36
N ASP A 313 -41.86 0.42 9.73
CA ASP A 313 -42.71 1.58 9.48
C ASP A 313 -43.26 2.19 10.79
N LEU A 314 -43.53 1.36 11.81
CA LEU A 314 -44.00 1.80 13.13
C LEU A 314 -42.96 2.70 13.83
N VAL A 315 -41.68 2.29 13.85
CA VAL A 315 -40.62 3.04 14.55
C VAL A 315 -39.96 4.12 13.70
N ARG A 316 -40.39 4.30 12.45
CA ARG A 316 -39.82 5.28 11.51
C ARG A 316 -39.87 6.72 12.01
N THR A 317 -40.85 7.07 12.85
CA THR A 317 -41.02 8.43 13.39
C THR A 317 -40.26 8.67 14.70
N ASN A 318 -39.73 7.60 15.31
CA ASN A 318 -38.98 7.68 16.56
C ASN A 318 -37.54 8.15 16.29
N ALA A 319 -37.25 9.41 16.60
CA ALA A 319 -35.98 10.04 16.27
C ALA A 319 -34.77 9.36 16.94
N ASN A 320 -34.96 8.80 18.13
CA ASN A 320 -33.97 8.09 18.94
C ASN A 320 -33.90 6.58 18.66
N VAL A 321 -34.49 6.07 17.58
CA VAL A 321 -34.38 4.66 17.17
C VAL A 321 -33.52 4.53 15.91
N LEU A 322 -32.54 3.64 15.97
CA LEU A 322 -31.68 3.22 14.87
C LEU A 322 -31.77 1.72 14.68
N ILE A 323 -31.99 1.27 13.44
CA ILE A 323 -32.00 -0.15 13.08
C ILE A 323 -30.76 -0.43 12.23
N ILE A 324 -30.00 -1.46 12.62
CA ILE A 324 -28.89 -2.00 11.83
C ILE A 324 -29.23 -3.45 11.49
N CYS A 325 -29.24 -3.79 10.21
CA CYS A 325 -29.50 -5.16 9.76
C CYS A 325 -28.26 -5.75 9.08
N THR A 326 -27.97 -7.02 9.32
CA THR A 326 -26.87 -7.74 8.66
C THR A 326 -27.41 -8.94 7.87
N SER A 327 -26.88 -9.18 6.67
CA SER A 327 -27.22 -10.36 5.84
C SER A 327 -25.99 -11.01 5.22
N ASN A 328 -25.97 -12.35 5.18
CA ASN A 328 -24.97 -13.10 4.42
C ASN A 328 -25.35 -13.31 2.94
N LEU A 329 -26.62 -13.06 2.59
CA LEU A 329 -27.19 -13.28 1.26
C LEU A 329 -27.80 -11.97 0.74
N SER A 330 -27.03 -11.19 -0.03
CA SER A 330 -27.51 -9.92 -0.58
C SER A 330 -28.62 -10.09 -1.61
N ASP A 331 -28.58 -11.18 -2.38
CA ASP A 331 -29.38 -11.35 -3.59
C ASP A 331 -30.73 -12.04 -3.33
N SER A 332 -30.99 -12.44 -2.07
CA SER A 332 -32.15 -13.24 -1.69
C SER A 332 -33.15 -12.51 -0.79
N LEU A 333 -33.05 -11.19 -0.70
CA LEU A 333 -33.90 -10.36 0.17
C LEU A 333 -35.11 -9.80 -0.56
N ASP A 334 -36.18 -9.55 0.20
CA ASP A 334 -37.40 -8.91 -0.29
C ASP A 334 -37.13 -7.46 -0.75
N ALA A 335 -37.62 -7.11 -1.94
CA ALA A 335 -37.39 -5.79 -2.53
C ALA A 335 -38.00 -4.65 -1.70
N ALA A 336 -39.12 -4.88 -1.02
CA ALA A 336 -39.78 -3.86 -0.19
C ALA A 336 -39.01 -3.59 1.12
N PHE A 337 -38.22 -4.56 1.59
CA PHE A 337 -37.27 -4.34 2.68
C PHE A 337 -36.08 -3.50 2.22
N ILE A 338 -35.50 -3.80 1.05
CA ILE A 338 -34.38 -3.04 0.48
C ILE A 338 -34.79 -1.58 0.24
N ASP A 339 -35.99 -1.32 -0.28
CA ASP A 339 -36.53 0.03 -0.49
C ASP A 339 -36.64 0.85 0.80
N ARG A 340 -36.89 0.18 1.94
CA ARG A 340 -36.94 0.83 3.26
C ARG A 340 -35.56 1.04 3.88
N CYS A 341 -34.50 0.46 3.33
CA CYS A 341 -33.15 0.70 3.81
C CYS A 341 -32.71 2.12 3.43
N GLY A 342 -32.44 2.97 4.42
CA GLY A 342 -31.89 4.31 4.17
C GLY A 342 -30.50 4.25 3.56
N ARG A 343 -29.75 3.18 3.85
CA ARG A 343 -28.46 2.89 3.20
C ARG A 343 -28.21 1.39 3.15
N HIS A 344 -27.80 0.91 1.98
CA HIS A 344 -27.28 -0.44 1.78
C HIS A 344 -25.77 -0.38 1.56
N ILE A 345 -25.01 -1.15 2.35
CA ILE A 345 -23.54 -1.20 2.30
C ILE A 345 -23.11 -2.64 2.14
N ARG A 346 -22.29 -2.88 1.12
CA ARG A 346 -21.69 -4.18 0.88
C ARG A 346 -20.32 -4.25 1.54
N ILE A 347 -20.14 -5.20 2.45
CA ILE A 347 -18.86 -5.53 3.08
C ILE A 347 -18.21 -6.65 2.27
N PRO A 348 -17.13 -6.36 1.51
CA PRO A 348 -16.45 -7.37 0.72
C PRO A 348 -15.61 -8.30 1.60
N GLN A 349 -15.05 -9.34 0.98
CA GLN A 349 -13.95 -10.10 1.62
C GLN A 349 -12.71 -9.20 1.73
N PRO A 350 -11.85 -9.42 2.74
CA PRO A 350 -10.66 -8.61 2.92
C PRO A 350 -9.70 -8.76 1.72
N ALA A 351 -9.30 -7.63 1.13
CA ALA A 351 -8.26 -7.59 0.12
C ALA A 351 -6.87 -7.76 0.76
N LEU A 352 -5.81 -7.78 -0.04
CA LEU A 352 -4.46 -8.10 0.41
C LEU A 352 -4.01 -7.24 1.61
N ALA A 353 -4.30 -5.93 1.57
CA ALA A 353 -3.98 -4.99 2.63
C ALA A 353 -4.68 -5.32 3.95
N ALA A 354 -6.01 -5.51 3.91
CA ALA A 354 -6.76 -5.91 5.09
C ALA A 354 -6.36 -7.30 5.61
N ARG A 355 -6.10 -8.28 4.73
CA ARG A 355 -5.64 -9.62 5.14
C ARG A 355 -4.32 -9.53 5.92
N TYR A 356 -3.38 -8.74 5.42
CA TYR A 356 -2.10 -8.50 6.10
C TYR A 356 -2.30 -7.91 7.48
N GLU A 357 -3.07 -6.83 7.58
CA GLU A 357 -3.27 -6.12 8.83
C GLU A 357 -4.05 -6.96 9.85
N ILE A 358 -5.01 -7.79 9.41
CA ILE A 358 -5.71 -8.74 10.30
C ILE A 358 -4.72 -9.73 10.90
N LEU A 359 -3.85 -10.34 10.08
CA LEU A 359 -2.86 -11.30 10.57
C LEU A 359 -1.82 -10.62 11.46
N ARG A 360 -1.38 -9.41 11.11
CA ARG A 360 -0.48 -8.59 11.93
C ARG A 360 -1.10 -8.27 13.28
N HIS A 361 -2.36 -7.87 13.31
CA HIS A 361 -3.11 -7.60 14.53
C HIS A 361 -3.19 -8.83 15.43
N SER A 362 -3.52 -10.00 14.86
CA SER A 362 -3.52 -11.27 15.60
C SER A 362 -2.15 -11.61 16.20
N ILE A 363 -1.05 -11.39 15.46
CA ILE A 363 0.31 -11.64 15.97
C ILE A 363 0.69 -10.65 17.08
N ASN A 364 0.35 -9.36 16.93
CA ASN A 364 0.60 -8.35 17.96
C ASN A 364 -0.14 -8.68 19.26
N GLY A 365 -1.39 -9.15 19.18
CA GLY A 365 -2.13 -9.61 20.37
C GLY A 365 -1.47 -10.80 21.07
N LEU A 366 -0.76 -11.67 20.35
CA LEU A 366 0.03 -12.75 20.93
C LEU A 366 1.37 -12.29 21.52
N ILE A 367 1.95 -11.21 20.97
CA ILE A 367 3.14 -10.55 21.54
C ILE A 367 2.78 -9.89 22.87
N GLU A 368 1.66 -9.17 22.94
CA GLU A 368 1.17 -8.52 24.16
C GLU A 368 0.91 -9.52 25.30
N ARG A 369 0.49 -10.75 24.96
CA ARG A 369 0.29 -11.85 25.91
C ARG A 369 1.56 -12.65 26.23
N GLU A 370 2.72 -12.21 25.73
CA GLU A 370 4.03 -12.86 25.89
C GLU A 370 4.10 -14.32 25.39
N ILE A 371 3.16 -14.74 24.54
CA ILE A 371 3.19 -16.05 23.86
C ILE A 371 4.26 -16.02 22.76
N ILE A 372 4.35 -14.89 22.06
CA ILE A 372 5.40 -14.59 21.09
C ILE A 372 6.35 -13.57 21.72
N LYS A 373 7.66 -13.80 21.60
CA LYS A 373 8.67 -12.86 22.09
C LYS A 373 8.56 -11.52 21.37
N THR A 374 8.60 -10.44 22.14
CA THR A 374 8.64 -9.08 21.61
C THR A 374 9.82 -8.92 20.65
N PRO A 375 9.58 -8.58 19.37
CA PRO A 375 10.65 -8.44 18.41
C PRO A 375 11.46 -7.17 18.69
N LYS A 376 12.76 -7.20 18.35
CA LYS A 376 13.64 -6.01 18.46
C LYS A 376 13.16 -4.85 17.58
N VAL A 377 12.49 -5.17 16.47
CA VAL A 377 11.89 -4.21 15.54
C VAL A 377 10.40 -4.54 15.45
N PRO A 378 9.49 -3.55 15.57
CA PRO A 378 8.06 -3.80 15.49
C PRO A 378 7.66 -4.32 14.11
N LEU A 379 6.58 -5.11 14.07
CA LEU A 379 6.01 -5.59 12.82
C LEU A 379 5.52 -4.40 11.97
N PRO A 380 5.98 -4.25 10.72
CA PRO A 380 5.57 -3.15 9.86
C PRO A 380 4.09 -3.22 9.54
N THR A 381 3.44 -2.07 9.33
CA THR A 381 2.10 -1.99 8.71
C THR A 381 2.15 -2.47 7.26
N PHE A 382 1.00 -2.73 6.64
CA PHE A 382 0.90 -3.15 5.24
C PHE A 382 1.56 -2.13 4.32
N ARG A 383 1.29 -0.82 4.50
CA ARG A 383 1.98 0.24 3.76
C ARG A 383 3.49 0.13 3.95
N ASN A 384 3.96 0.03 5.19
CA ASN A 384 5.39 -0.09 5.45
C ASN A 384 5.97 -1.41 4.93
N ALA A 385 5.20 -2.49 4.84
CA ALA A 385 5.61 -3.77 4.28
C ALA A 385 5.58 -3.78 2.74
N GLU A 386 4.70 -2.99 2.13
CA GLU A 386 4.56 -2.77 0.69
C GLU A 386 5.65 -1.82 0.17
N TYR A 387 5.96 -0.76 0.92
CA TYR A 387 7.07 0.17 0.65
C TYR A 387 8.42 -0.34 1.17
N ARG A 388 8.46 -1.38 2.02
CA ARG A 388 9.70 -2.12 2.30
C ARG A 388 10.06 -2.90 1.04
N ILE A 389 11.18 -2.54 0.44
CA ILE A 389 11.70 -3.27 -0.73
C ILE A 389 12.02 -4.72 -0.28
N PRO A 390 11.73 -5.74 -1.10
CA PRO A 390 11.88 -7.17 -0.77
C PRO A 390 13.32 -7.68 -0.56
N THR A 391 14.29 -6.84 -0.15
CA THR A 391 15.69 -7.27 0.03
C THR A 391 15.94 -8.02 1.33
N ASP A 392 14.95 -8.10 2.22
CA ASP A 392 14.97 -9.03 3.34
C ASP A 392 13.71 -9.92 3.33
N PHE A 393 13.75 -10.93 2.46
CA PHE A 393 12.79 -12.05 2.41
C PHE A 393 12.71 -12.81 3.76
N LYS A 394 13.53 -12.46 4.76
CA LYS A 394 13.51 -13.01 6.12
C LYS A 394 12.93 -12.05 7.17
N THR A 395 12.43 -10.86 6.79
CA THR A 395 11.65 -10.08 7.74
C THR A 395 10.31 -10.75 8.01
N ALA A 396 9.88 -10.68 9.27
CA ALA A 396 8.55 -11.13 9.67
C ALA A 396 7.45 -10.39 8.89
N GLY A 397 7.69 -9.13 8.51
CA GLY A 397 6.77 -8.34 7.69
C GLY A 397 6.58 -8.90 6.28
N TYR A 398 7.65 -9.25 5.57
CA TYR A 398 7.54 -9.83 4.22
C TYR A 398 6.93 -11.24 4.25
N THR A 399 7.35 -12.08 5.19
CA THR A 399 6.80 -13.44 5.33
C THR A 399 5.29 -13.40 5.59
N LEU A 400 4.84 -12.46 6.41
CA LEU A 400 3.42 -12.18 6.65
C LEU A 400 2.69 -11.71 5.38
N GLN A 401 3.31 -10.87 4.55
CA GLN A 401 2.76 -10.43 3.28
C GLN A 401 2.66 -11.58 2.27
N SER A 402 3.70 -12.42 2.16
CA SER A 402 3.68 -13.63 1.34
C SER A 402 2.58 -14.60 1.77
N LEU A 403 2.36 -14.75 3.09
CA LEU A 403 1.26 -15.54 3.61
C LEU A 403 -0.10 -14.93 3.23
N ALA A 404 -0.28 -13.62 3.42
CA ALA A 404 -1.51 -12.92 3.05
C ALA A 404 -1.82 -13.00 1.54
N TYR A 405 -0.78 -13.01 0.69
CA TYR A 405 -0.90 -13.20 -0.75
C TYR A 405 -1.32 -14.63 -1.11
N LYS A 406 -0.68 -15.66 -0.52
CA LYS A 406 -1.04 -17.07 -0.74
C LYS A 406 -2.48 -17.41 -0.32
N LEU A 407 -3.06 -16.62 0.57
CA LEU A 407 -4.42 -16.76 1.08
C LEU A 407 -5.48 -16.07 0.19
N GLU A 408 -5.10 -15.53 -0.98
CA GLU A 408 -6.03 -14.83 -1.88
C GLU A 408 -7.18 -15.71 -2.38
N ASP A 409 -6.89 -16.95 -2.83
CA ASP A 409 -7.86 -17.79 -3.54
C ASP A 409 -8.15 -19.15 -2.89
N THR A 410 -7.47 -19.52 -1.80
CA THR A 410 -7.59 -20.85 -1.19
C THR A 410 -7.75 -20.81 0.33
N GLY A 411 -9.00 -20.71 0.79
CA GLY A 411 -9.37 -21.00 2.17
C GLY A 411 -9.60 -22.50 2.42
N PRO A 412 -9.96 -22.86 3.66
CA PRO A 412 -10.31 -24.25 4.00
C PRO A 412 -11.39 -24.76 3.04
N ALA A 413 -11.24 -26.00 2.55
CA ALA A 413 -12.15 -26.62 1.57
C ALA A 413 -12.29 -25.91 0.21
N GLY A 414 -11.34 -25.03 -0.18
CA GLY A 414 -11.36 -24.35 -1.48
C GLY A 414 -12.35 -23.17 -1.58
N GLN A 415 -12.81 -22.67 -0.44
CA GLN A 415 -13.64 -21.45 -0.35
C GLN A 415 -12.78 -20.20 -0.24
N VAL A 416 -13.34 -19.02 -0.54
CA VAL A 416 -12.67 -17.72 -0.32
C VAL A 416 -12.41 -17.51 1.17
N VAL A 417 -11.24 -16.98 1.51
CA VAL A 417 -10.81 -16.77 2.91
C VAL A 417 -11.64 -15.69 3.59
N SER A 418 -12.23 -16.02 4.75
CA SER A 418 -13.01 -15.09 5.58
C SER A 418 -12.15 -14.38 6.62
N ALA A 419 -12.51 -13.14 6.98
CA ALA A 419 -11.83 -12.38 8.03
C ALA A 419 -11.85 -13.10 9.40
N ARG A 420 -12.94 -13.80 9.73
CA ARG A 420 -13.06 -14.63 10.95
C ARG A 420 -11.99 -15.72 11.02
N TRP A 421 -11.75 -16.41 9.90
CA TRP A 421 -10.73 -17.45 9.87
C TRP A 421 -9.33 -16.85 9.96
N LEU A 422 -9.07 -15.73 9.26
CA LEU A 422 -7.80 -15.01 9.36
C LEU A 422 -7.47 -14.57 10.78
N SER A 423 -8.45 -14.01 11.50
CA SER A 423 -8.23 -13.52 12.86
C SER A 423 -7.88 -14.65 13.84
N GLN A 424 -8.33 -15.87 13.57
CA GLN A 424 -8.06 -17.06 14.39
C GLN A 424 -6.78 -17.80 13.97
N LEU A 425 -6.29 -17.58 12.75
CA LEU A 425 -5.25 -18.40 12.12
C LEU A 425 -3.98 -18.53 12.98
N ALA A 426 -3.49 -17.42 13.52
CA ALA A 426 -2.28 -17.41 14.33
C ALA A 426 -2.45 -18.26 15.60
N GLU A 427 -3.54 -18.04 16.34
CA GLU A 427 -3.86 -18.79 17.56
C GLU A 427 -4.05 -20.29 17.27
N THR A 428 -4.82 -20.64 16.24
CA THR A 428 -5.08 -22.04 15.90
C THR A 428 -3.82 -22.76 15.42
N ALA A 429 -2.97 -22.10 14.63
CA ALA A 429 -1.74 -22.70 14.12
C ALA A 429 -0.72 -22.94 15.24
N LEU A 430 -0.60 -22.01 16.18
CA LEU A 430 0.28 -22.18 17.34
C LEU A 430 -0.25 -23.27 18.28
N ALA A 431 -1.56 -23.31 18.52
CA ALA A 431 -2.17 -24.31 19.39
C ALA A 431 -2.05 -25.75 18.87
N ASP A 432 -2.03 -25.94 17.54
CA ASP A 432 -1.89 -27.28 16.93
C ASP A 432 -0.45 -27.84 17.05
N GLU A 433 0.56 -26.98 17.02
CA GLU A 433 1.97 -27.39 16.87
C GLU A 433 2.83 -27.19 18.13
N LEU A 434 2.49 -26.24 19.02
CA LEU A 434 3.26 -25.98 20.24
C LEU A 434 2.90 -26.99 21.35
N GLU A 435 3.92 -27.39 22.14
CA GLU A 435 3.67 -28.18 23.33
C GLU A 435 3.05 -27.34 24.46
N PRO A 436 2.25 -27.96 25.34
CA PRO A 436 1.86 -27.33 26.59
C PRO A 436 3.11 -26.86 27.37
N ASN A 437 3.15 -25.57 27.74
CA ASN A 437 4.27 -24.91 28.42
C ASN A 437 5.58 -24.76 27.60
N ALA A 438 5.50 -24.82 26.26
CA ALA A 438 6.64 -24.47 25.41
C ALA A 438 7.12 -23.03 25.71
N PRO A 439 8.44 -22.75 25.61
CA PRO A 439 8.94 -21.40 25.77
C PRO A 439 8.37 -20.46 24.69
N PRO A 440 8.29 -19.14 24.96
CA PRO A 440 7.78 -18.17 23.98
C PRO A 440 8.52 -18.27 22.64
N CYS A 441 7.78 -18.41 21.55
CA CYS A 441 8.33 -18.55 20.21
C CYS A 441 8.69 -17.18 19.61
N THR A 442 9.54 -17.12 18.59
CA THR A 442 9.81 -15.87 17.87
C THR A 442 8.73 -15.60 16.83
N VAL A 443 8.64 -14.35 16.37
CA VAL A 443 7.70 -13.98 15.29
C VAL A 443 7.96 -14.80 14.01
N ALA A 444 9.23 -15.09 13.70
CA ALA A 444 9.57 -15.92 12.54
C ALA A 444 9.07 -17.37 12.69
N ASP A 445 9.21 -17.95 13.88
CA ASP A 445 8.71 -19.30 14.17
C ASP A 445 7.18 -19.35 14.05
N ALA A 446 6.49 -18.35 14.62
CA ALA A 446 5.04 -18.24 14.53
C ALA A 446 4.55 -18.20 13.07
N LEU A 447 5.21 -17.42 12.22
CA LEU A 447 4.88 -17.32 10.79
C LEU A 447 5.16 -18.63 10.02
N GLU A 448 6.20 -19.37 10.41
CA GLU A 448 6.49 -20.69 9.84
C GLU A 448 5.39 -21.70 10.22
N LEU A 449 4.98 -21.72 11.49
CA LEU A 449 3.89 -22.58 11.98
C LEU A 449 2.57 -22.26 11.28
N MET A 450 2.22 -20.97 11.15
CA MET A 450 1.06 -20.52 10.38
C MET A 450 1.14 -20.99 8.93
N SER A 451 2.28 -20.82 8.28
CA SER A 451 2.48 -21.24 6.89
C SER A 451 2.35 -22.76 6.71
N ARG A 452 2.76 -23.55 7.70
CA ARG A 452 2.62 -25.01 7.70
C ARG A 452 1.17 -25.44 7.89
N TYR A 453 0.49 -24.89 8.89
CA TYR A 453 -0.92 -25.15 9.15
C TYR A 453 -1.79 -24.85 7.91
N VAL A 454 -1.55 -23.72 7.23
CA VAL A 454 -2.24 -23.39 5.98
C VAL A 454 -2.00 -24.44 4.89
N LYS A 455 -0.77 -24.95 4.75
CA LYS A 455 -0.46 -26.02 3.79
C LYS A 455 -1.22 -27.31 4.12
N GLU A 456 -1.32 -27.68 5.40
CA GLU A 456 -2.02 -28.91 5.81
C GLU A 456 -3.52 -28.84 5.52
N VAL A 457 -4.17 -27.76 5.98
CA VAL A 457 -5.61 -27.53 5.78
C VAL A 457 -6.00 -27.43 4.29
N THR A 458 -5.09 -26.93 3.44
CA THR A 458 -5.29 -26.85 1.99
C THR A 458 -4.93 -28.14 1.23
N CYS A 459 -3.99 -28.95 1.73
CA CYS A 459 -3.56 -30.20 1.08
C CYS A 459 -4.45 -31.40 1.41
N GLU A 460 -4.93 -31.54 2.64
CA GLU A 460 -5.81 -32.66 3.04
C GLU A 460 -7.08 -32.74 2.16
N ASN A 461 -7.54 -31.60 1.65
CA ASN A 461 -8.73 -31.52 0.82
C ASN A 461 -8.51 -31.83 -0.68
N LYS A 462 -7.27 -31.81 -1.18
CA LYS A 462 -6.95 -32.26 -2.56
C LYS A 462 -6.93 -33.78 -2.69
N GLY A 463 -6.81 -34.51 -1.57
CA GLY A 463 -6.83 -35.98 -1.53
C GLY A 463 -8.22 -36.62 -1.59
N SER A 464 -9.31 -35.87 -1.35
CA SER A 464 -10.67 -36.43 -1.20
C SER A 464 -11.48 -36.51 -2.51
N LYS A 465 -10.82 -36.46 -3.67
CA LYS A 465 -11.43 -36.79 -4.98
C LYS A 465 -10.77 -38.04 -5.58
N ARG A 466 -10.82 -39.17 -4.88
CA ARG A 466 -10.61 -40.50 -5.49
C ARG A 466 -11.64 -41.50 -4.96
N SER A 467 -12.57 -41.85 -5.85
CA SER A 467 -13.44 -43.04 -5.88
C SER A 467 -13.94 -43.62 -4.56
N GLN A 468 -15.26 -43.53 -4.37
CA GLN A 468 -16.03 -44.53 -3.61
C GLN A 468 -15.65 -45.95 -4.07
N GLY A 469 -15.21 -46.79 -3.14
CA GLY A 469 -14.88 -48.18 -3.41
C GLY A 469 -14.25 -48.89 -2.21
N THR A 470 -15.10 -49.36 -1.30
CA THR A 470 -15.01 -50.62 -0.54
C THR A 470 -13.73 -51.06 0.19
N VAL A 471 -13.96 -51.49 1.43
CA VAL A 471 -13.24 -52.45 2.29
C VAL A 471 -12.25 -51.86 3.29
N ALA A 472 -12.61 -52.06 4.57
CA ALA A 472 -11.78 -51.91 5.74
C ALA A 472 -10.58 -52.87 5.73
N THR A 473 -9.40 -52.40 6.13
CA THR A 473 -8.43 -53.19 6.89
C THR A 473 -7.56 -52.22 7.69
N GLU A 474 -7.45 -52.50 8.99
CA GLU A 474 -6.44 -51.95 9.87
C GLU A 474 -5.05 -52.27 9.32
N TYR A 475 -4.12 -51.30 9.32
CA TYR A 475 -2.74 -51.57 9.74
C TYR A 475 -2.04 -50.28 10.18
N ASP A 476 -1.39 -50.43 11.32
CA ASP A 476 -0.51 -49.54 12.07
C ASP A 476 0.72 -49.08 11.27
N GLY A 477 1.27 -47.91 11.62
CA GLY A 477 2.45 -47.35 10.97
C GLY A 477 2.78 -45.90 11.34
N SER A 478 3.05 -45.67 12.64
CA SER A 478 3.69 -44.48 13.21
C SER A 478 4.51 -43.60 12.24
N VAL A 479 3.96 -42.46 11.81
CA VAL A 479 4.76 -41.32 11.32
C VAL A 479 5.08 -40.46 12.54
N LYS A 480 6.26 -40.66 13.13
CA LYS A 480 6.78 -39.80 14.20
C LYS A 480 6.86 -38.35 13.68
N LYS A 481 5.98 -37.46 14.16
CA LYS A 481 6.11 -36.00 14.02
C LYS A 481 7.50 -35.60 14.55
N ARG A 482 8.43 -35.22 13.66
CA ARG A 482 9.73 -34.65 14.07
C ARG A 482 9.52 -33.16 14.36
N LYS A 483 9.55 -32.79 15.64
CA LYS A 483 9.70 -31.39 16.09
C LYS A 483 11.04 -30.85 15.58
N LEU A 484 11.02 -29.64 15.02
CA LEU A 484 12.15 -29.06 14.29
C LEU A 484 13.26 -28.61 15.27
N GLN A 485 14.52 -28.94 14.95
CA GLN A 485 15.73 -28.31 15.47
C GLN A 485 16.32 -27.42 14.35
N LEU A 486 16.60 -26.15 14.66
CA LEU A 486 17.06 -25.11 13.73
C LEU A 486 18.56 -25.21 13.41
N THR A 487 18.94 -25.07 12.12
CA THR A 487 20.32 -24.81 11.66
C THR A 487 20.36 -23.89 10.42
N ALA A 488 21.48 -23.16 10.26
CA ALA A 488 21.68 -21.94 9.45
C ALA A 488 22.25 -22.11 8.02
N GLY A 489 22.17 -21.02 7.22
CA GLY A 489 22.84 -20.78 5.90
C GLY A 489 21.96 -21.12 4.68
N SER A 490 21.86 -20.39 3.56
CA SER A 490 22.76 -19.46 2.84
C SER A 490 22.02 -18.69 1.70
N SER A 491 22.57 -17.51 1.32
CA SER A 491 22.64 -16.74 0.03
C SER A 491 21.67 -16.99 -1.15
N LEU A 492 21.35 -16.10 -2.12
CA LEU A 492 21.59 -14.70 -2.57
C LEU A 492 20.65 -14.52 -3.82
N SER A 493 20.07 -13.36 -4.20
CA SER A 493 20.55 -12.43 -5.26
C SER A 493 19.41 -11.43 -5.68
N PRO A 494 19.67 -10.32 -6.43
CA PRO A 494 19.09 -9.00 -6.15
C PRO A 494 18.12 -8.39 -7.19
N VAL A 495 17.22 -7.48 -6.75
CA VAL A 495 16.44 -6.55 -7.61
C VAL A 495 16.38 -5.13 -7.00
N ARG A 496 16.36 -4.14 -7.90
CA ARG A 496 16.77 -2.73 -7.73
C ARG A 496 15.93 -1.85 -6.80
N VAL A 497 16.65 -0.96 -6.12
CA VAL A 497 16.22 0.03 -5.12
C VAL A 497 16.35 1.43 -5.72
N THR A 498 15.39 2.33 -5.46
CA THR A 498 15.47 3.75 -5.84
C THR A 498 15.95 4.62 -4.67
N ASP A 499 16.58 5.76 -4.96
CA ASP A 499 17.31 6.54 -3.95
C ASP A 499 16.44 7.19 -2.87
N ALA A 500 15.15 7.41 -3.14
CA ALA A 500 14.18 7.87 -2.13
C ALA A 500 13.96 6.85 -0.99
N HIS A 501 14.28 5.56 -1.20
CA HIS A 501 14.17 4.50 -0.19
C HIS A 501 15.43 4.29 0.65
N LEU A 502 16.60 4.76 0.19
CA LEU A 502 17.89 4.51 0.85
C LEU A 502 18.18 5.53 1.94
N PHE A 503 17.91 6.81 1.69
CA PHE A 503 18.40 7.87 2.59
C PHE A 503 17.38 8.35 3.62
N GLY A 504 16.09 7.98 3.51
CA GLY A 504 15.06 8.37 4.46
C GLY A 504 14.87 9.90 4.51
N GLU A 505 14.65 10.47 5.71
CA GLU A 505 14.58 11.93 5.91
C GLU A 505 15.94 12.64 5.73
N THR A 506 17.05 11.89 5.76
CA THR A 506 18.42 12.41 5.55
C THR A 506 18.77 12.42 4.06
N ARG A 507 19.48 13.43 3.54
CA ARG A 507 19.83 13.49 2.10
C ARG A 507 21.19 12.81 1.84
N SER A 508 21.40 12.21 0.66
CA SER A 508 22.67 11.57 0.29
C SER A 508 23.88 12.50 0.41
N ALA A 509 23.69 13.79 0.12
CA ALA A 509 24.70 14.84 0.26
C ALA A 509 25.23 15.01 1.70
N ASP A 510 24.44 14.68 2.73
CA ASP A 510 24.86 14.78 4.12
C ASP A 510 25.82 13.63 4.51
N LEU A 511 25.73 12.48 3.84
CA LEU A 511 26.65 11.35 4.06
C LEU A 511 27.96 11.53 3.31
N GLU A 512 27.88 12.02 2.07
CA GLU A 512 29.04 12.36 1.24
C GLU A 512 29.88 13.47 1.91
N GLY A 513 29.24 14.55 2.38
CA GLY A 513 29.96 15.61 3.10
C GLY A 513 30.67 15.14 4.38
N ARG A 514 30.10 14.16 5.10
CA ARG A 514 30.73 13.57 6.30
C ARG A 514 31.87 12.60 5.95
N ALA A 515 31.75 11.92 4.81
CA ALA A 515 32.83 11.11 4.25
C ALA A 515 33.99 12.02 3.82
N ASP A 516 33.71 13.14 3.15
CA ASP A 516 34.71 14.14 2.75
C ASP A 516 35.43 14.75 3.95
N GLU A 517 34.72 15.07 5.03
CA GLU A 517 35.34 15.52 6.28
C GLU A 517 36.29 14.47 6.87
N CYS A 518 35.93 13.18 6.80
CA CYS A 518 36.80 12.09 7.25
C CYS A 518 38.00 11.89 6.31
N ILE A 519 37.80 11.98 5.00
CA ILE A 519 38.85 11.88 3.99
C ILE A 519 39.85 13.04 4.13
N ALA A 520 39.37 14.26 4.40
CA ALA A 520 40.21 15.44 4.60
C ALA A 520 41.19 15.29 5.78
N THR A 521 40.78 14.60 6.86
CA THR A 521 41.68 14.25 7.97
C THR A 521 42.82 13.31 7.58
N PHE A 522 42.66 12.49 6.53
CA PHE A 522 43.74 11.64 6.00
C PHE A 522 44.56 12.35 4.91
N GLY A 523 44.03 13.40 4.28
CA GLY A 523 44.71 14.19 3.25
C GLY A 523 45.99 14.90 3.72
N GLU A 524 46.14 15.16 5.01
CA GLU A 524 47.40 15.69 5.58
C GLU A 524 48.55 14.67 5.52
N MET A 525 48.25 13.37 5.46
CA MET A 525 49.22 12.26 5.37
C MET A 525 49.54 11.87 3.92
N GLU A 526 48.62 12.13 2.98
CA GLU A 526 48.84 11.91 1.53
C GLU A 526 49.84 12.90 0.92
N ALA A 527 49.96 14.11 1.50
CA ALA A 527 50.98 15.09 1.10
C ALA A 527 52.43 14.60 1.31
N GLU A 528 52.62 13.52 2.09
CA GLU A 528 53.90 12.85 2.34
C GLU A 528 54.10 11.56 1.49
N GLY A 529 53.19 11.26 0.56
CA GLY A 529 53.32 10.14 -0.39
C GLY A 529 52.70 8.81 0.07
N TYR A 530 51.72 8.85 0.97
CA TYR A 530 50.95 7.69 1.42
C TYR A 530 49.79 7.35 0.47
N GLU A 531 49.66 6.10 0.03
CA GLU A 531 48.48 5.59 -0.68
C GLU A 531 47.56 4.85 0.31
N ARG A 532 46.26 5.15 0.30
CA ARG A 532 45.27 4.58 1.24
C ARG A 532 45.12 3.06 1.04
N SER A 533 45.15 2.30 2.12
CA SER A 533 44.94 0.85 2.06
C SER A 533 43.44 0.49 2.08
N PRO A 534 43.05 -0.74 1.66
CA PRO A 534 41.66 -1.22 1.79
C PRO A 534 41.12 -1.13 3.22
N GLU A 535 41.97 -1.33 4.22
CA GLU A 535 41.62 -1.21 5.63
C GLU A 535 41.29 0.24 6.04
N ASP A 536 41.95 1.23 5.43
CA ASP A 536 41.66 2.65 5.67
C ASP A 536 40.27 3.03 5.10
N ILE A 537 39.89 2.45 3.95
CA ILE A 537 38.59 2.66 3.30
C ILE A 537 37.46 2.07 4.16
N ASP A 538 37.64 0.85 4.66
CA ASP A 538 36.67 0.20 5.56
C ASP A 538 36.50 1.00 6.86
N TYR A 539 37.59 1.53 7.43
CA TYR A 539 37.55 2.35 8.64
C TYR A 539 36.74 3.65 8.45
N ILE A 540 36.95 4.36 7.35
CA ILE A 540 36.19 5.59 7.05
C ILE A 540 34.71 5.26 6.86
N ALA A 541 34.40 4.18 6.14
CA ALA A 541 33.03 3.77 5.87
C ALA A 541 32.28 3.39 7.16
N GLU A 542 32.88 2.59 8.05
CA GLU A 542 32.27 2.20 9.32
C GLU A 542 31.96 3.41 10.22
N LYS A 543 32.92 4.33 10.34
CA LYS A 543 32.78 5.52 11.20
C LYS A 543 31.61 6.43 10.79
N VAL A 544 31.41 6.63 9.49
CA VAL A 544 30.32 7.45 8.95
C VAL A 544 28.97 6.72 9.10
N ILE A 545 28.94 5.40 8.94
CA ILE A 545 27.73 4.57 9.13
C ILE A 545 27.27 4.57 10.60
N ASP A 546 28.18 4.43 11.56
CA ASP A 546 27.85 4.41 12.99
C ASP A 546 27.17 5.73 13.42
N GLN A 547 27.68 6.86 12.93
CA GLN A 547 27.10 8.16 13.21
C GLN A 547 25.76 8.41 12.51
N TRP A 548 25.53 7.76 11.37
CA TRP A 548 24.24 7.81 10.67
C TRP A 548 23.16 6.99 11.39
N GLN A 549 23.51 5.80 11.88
CA GLN A 549 22.60 4.97 12.68
C GLN A 549 22.17 5.66 13.98
N PHE A 550 23.07 6.37 14.65
CA PHE A 550 22.77 7.10 15.88
C PHE A 550 21.71 8.20 15.69
N ASN A 551 21.60 8.79 14.50
CA ASN A 551 20.67 9.88 14.18
C ASN A 551 19.34 9.40 13.57
N GLY A 552 18.98 8.12 13.74
CA GLY A 552 17.73 7.57 13.19
C GLY A 552 17.79 7.24 11.69
N GLY A 553 18.99 7.05 11.14
CA GLY A 553 19.19 6.55 9.79
C GLY A 553 18.50 5.19 9.54
N CYS A 554 18.14 4.90 8.29
CA CYS A 554 17.43 3.67 7.94
C CYS A 554 18.30 2.41 8.16
N CYS A 555 17.74 1.20 8.10
CA CYS A 555 18.50 -0.02 8.38
C CYS A 555 19.28 -0.57 7.16
N CYS A 556 19.54 0.21 6.12
CA CYS A 556 20.20 -0.23 4.86
C CYS A 556 21.75 -0.16 4.91
N TYR A 557 22.37 -0.46 6.06
CA TYR A 557 23.81 -0.21 6.31
C TYR A 557 24.75 -0.95 5.35
N GLU A 558 24.40 -2.14 4.86
CA GLU A 558 25.27 -2.88 3.92
C GLU A 558 25.29 -2.24 2.53
N ILE A 559 24.15 -1.71 2.08
CA ILE A 559 24.02 -1.08 0.76
C ILE A 559 24.61 0.33 0.81
N ILE A 560 24.31 1.09 1.86
CA ILE A 560 24.89 2.43 2.06
C ILE A 560 26.37 2.33 2.35
N GLY A 561 26.82 1.33 3.11
CA GLY A 561 28.25 1.08 3.33
C GLY A 561 28.98 0.63 2.08
N SER A 562 28.36 -0.18 1.21
CA SER A 562 28.91 -0.51 -0.10
C SER A 562 29.02 0.72 -1.00
N ARG A 563 27.96 1.55 -1.07
CA ARG A 563 27.97 2.81 -1.82
C ARG A 563 28.94 3.84 -1.23
N LEU A 564 29.14 3.82 0.08
CA LEU A 564 30.09 4.67 0.80
C LEU A 564 31.52 4.24 0.53
N ARG A 565 31.82 2.94 0.54
CA ARG A 565 33.13 2.42 0.12
C ARG A 565 33.42 2.75 -1.32
N ASP A 566 32.44 2.53 -2.21
CA ASP A 566 32.49 2.96 -3.61
C ASP A 566 32.73 4.49 -3.75
N TYR A 567 32.16 5.31 -2.85
CA TYR A 567 32.40 6.76 -2.80
C TYR A 567 33.82 7.09 -2.29
N VAL A 568 34.27 6.46 -1.21
CA VAL A 568 35.60 6.71 -0.60
C VAL A 568 36.75 6.21 -1.48
N GLU A 569 36.56 5.08 -2.17
CA GLU A 569 37.57 4.42 -3.00
C GLU A 569 37.62 4.99 -4.43
N HIS A 570 36.47 5.35 -4.99
CA HIS A 570 36.36 5.71 -6.41
C HIS A 570 35.69 7.06 -6.66
N GLY A 571 35.29 7.78 -5.61
CA GLY A 571 34.58 9.05 -5.68
C GLY A 571 33.21 8.98 -6.32
N THR A 572 32.58 7.80 -6.30
CA THR A 572 31.31 7.58 -6.97
C THR A 572 30.13 8.02 -6.09
N PRO A 573 29.24 8.90 -6.57
CA PRO A 573 28.11 9.39 -5.78
C PRO A 573 27.23 8.26 -5.27
N MET A 574 26.65 8.53 -4.12
CA MET A 574 25.74 7.63 -3.42
C MET A 574 24.36 7.54 -4.08
N ASN A 575 23.92 8.57 -4.82
CA ASN A 575 22.65 8.61 -5.55
C ASN A 575 22.89 8.20 -7.02
N ARG A 576 22.19 7.16 -7.53
CA ARG A 576 22.50 6.56 -8.84
C ARG A 576 21.24 6.21 -9.62
N ASP A 577 21.09 6.79 -10.80
CA ASP A 577 20.02 6.44 -11.75
C ASP A 577 20.30 5.10 -12.43
N VAL A 578 19.50 4.08 -12.08
CA VAL A 578 19.68 2.71 -12.58
C VAL A 578 18.70 2.43 -13.73
N SER A 579 19.19 2.27 -14.95
CA SER A 579 18.38 2.01 -16.16
C SER A 579 18.41 0.53 -16.58
N ASN A 580 17.23 -0.10 -16.68
CA ASN A 580 17.09 -1.50 -17.15
C ASN A 580 16.83 -1.45 -18.66
N LEU A 581 17.71 -2.03 -19.46
CA LEU A 581 17.62 -2.06 -20.92
C LEU A 581 17.44 -3.51 -21.41
N TYR A 582 16.81 -3.66 -22.57
CA TYR A 582 16.61 -4.95 -23.25
C TYR A 582 15.98 -6.02 -22.37
N GLU A 583 14.80 -5.73 -21.81
CA GLU A 583 14.04 -6.63 -20.92
C GLU A 583 14.82 -7.03 -19.64
N GLY A 584 15.84 -6.26 -19.27
CA GLY A 584 16.66 -6.48 -18.07
C GLY A 584 17.93 -7.31 -18.33
N SER A 585 18.26 -7.62 -19.59
CA SER A 585 19.50 -8.31 -19.94
C SER A 585 20.74 -7.43 -19.72
N PHE A 586 20.56 -6.12 -19.84
CA PHE A 586 21.62 -5.12 -19.71
C PHE A 586 21.20 -4.01 -18.74
N ILE A 587 22.01 -3.81 -17.72
CA ILE A 587 21.80 -2.87 -16.63
C ILE A 587 22.83 -1.76 -16.79
N LEU A 588 22.36 -0.52 -16.92
CA LEU A 588 23.20 0.66 -17.09
C LEU A 588 23.05 1.62 -15.91
N GLU A 589 24.17 2.02 -15.33
CA GLU A 589 24.26 3.01 -14.24
C GLU A 589 25.23 4.11 -14.65
N PHE A 590 24.79 5.37 -14.57
CA PHE A 590 25.68 6.52 -14.72
C PHE A 590 26.19 6.95 -13.35
N LEU A 591 27.50 7.14 -13.23
CA LEU A 591 28.19 7.55 -12.02
C LEU A 591 28.81 8.93 -12.26
N GLU A 592 28.89 9.80 -11.25
CA GLU A 592 29.73 11.00 -11.38
C GLU A 592 31.21 10.59 -11.22
N PRO A 593 32.08 11.08 -12.10
CA PRO A 593 33.52 10.86 -11.98
C PRO A 593 34.09 11.69 -10.83
N HIS A 594 34.96 11.09 -10.02
CA HIS A 594 35.70 11.80 -8.98
C HIS A 594 36.53 12.97 -9.59
N PRO A 595 36.68 14.13 -8.91
CA PRO A 595 37.45 15.26 -9.44
C PRO A 595 38.92 14.96 -9.79
N SER A 596 39.50 13.89 -9.23
CA SER A 596 40.87 13.44 -9.57
C SER A 596 40.94 12.53 -10.80
N ARG A 597 39.81 12.07 -11.32
CA ARG A 597 39.70 11.20 -12.49
C ARG A 597 39.27 12.04 -13.69
N ASP A 598 40.18 12.22 -14.64
CA ASP A 598 39.90 12.85 -15.95
C ASP A 598 38.91 11.96 -16.72
N ALA A 599 37.61 12.29 -16.63
CA ALA A 599 36.54 11.54 -17.28
C ALA A 599 35.31 12.41 -17.57
N THR A 600 34.80 12.39 -18.81
CA THR A 600 33.55 13.08 -19.20
C THR A 600 32.29 12.32 -18.80
N VAL A 601 32.42 11.01 -18.62
CA VAL A 601 31.32 10.12 -18.21
C VAL A 601 31.92 8.90 -17.53
N LEU A 602 31.22 8.38 -16.53
CA LEU A 602 31.54 7.13 -15.87
C LEU A 602 30.29 6.24 -15.86
N ILE A 603 30.41 5.02 -16.38
CA ILE A 603 29.30 4.11 -16.63
C ILE A 603 29.63 2.78 -15.98
N ARG A 604 28.70 2.25 -15.17
CA ARG A 604 28.73 0.86 -14.72
C ARG A 604 27.69 0.07 -15.52
N ALA A 605 28.18 -0.88 -16.31
CA ALA A 605 27.40 -1.70 -17.21
C ALA A 605 27.40 -3.16 -16.73
N THR A 606 26.22 -3.76 -16.59
CA THR A 606 26.08 -5.15 -16.14
C THR A 606 25.31 -5.99 -17.16
N TYR A 607 25.89 -7.11 -17.60
CA TYR A 607 25.23 -8.13 -18.40
C TYR A 607 24.78 -9.30 -17.52
N LYS A 608 23.49 -9.67 -17.61
CA LYS A 608 22.92 -10.81 -16.86
C LYS A 608 23.30 -12.14 -17.50
N HIS A 609 24.06 -12.97 -16.80
CA HIS A 609 24.66 -14.19 -17.36
C HIS A 609 23.64 -15.28 -17.70
N ASP A 610 22.51 -15.32 -17.01
CA ASP A 610 21.41 -16.25 -17.17
C ASP A 610 20.38 -15.79 -18.22
N HIS A 611 20.47 -14.54 -18.67
CA HIS A 611 19.49 -13.97 -19.60
C HIS A 611 19.65 -14.50 -21.04
N PRO A 612 18.58 -14.91 -21.74
CA PRO A 612 18.65 -15.49 -23.09
C PRO A 612 19.34 -14.59 -24.13
N LEU A 613 19.18 -13.27 -24.02
CA LEU A 613 19.85 -12.31 -24.91
C LEU A 613 21.38 -12.32 -24.73
N CYS A 614 21.89 -12.50 -23.51
CA CYS A 614 23.34 -12.53 -23.22
C CYS A 614 24.00 -13.78 -23.79
N LYS A 615 23.25 -14.88 -23.93
CA LYS A 615 23.70 -16.10 -24.61
C LYS A 615 23.94 -15.94 -26.11
N GLN A 616 23.48 -14.84 -26.72
CA GLN A 616 23.70 -14.56 -28.15
C GLN A 616 25.09 -13.95 -28.43
N GLY A 617 25.83 -13.54 -27.40
CA GLY A 617 27.16 -12.95 -27.54
C GLY A 617 27.14 -11.71 -28.44
N LYS A 618 27.86 -11.78 -29.58
CA LYS A 618 27.87 -10.71 -30.61
C LYS A 618 26.48 -10.41 -31.21
N GLY A 619 25.51 -11.32 -31.05
CA GLY A 619 24.13 -11.11 -31.48
C GLY A 619 23.27 -10.34 -30.47
N HIS A 620 23.80 -10.03 -29.27
CA HIS A 620 23.05 -9.29 -28.26
C HIS A 620 22.64 -7.90 -28.79
N PRO A 621 21.38 -7.45 -28.60
CA PRO A 621 20.89 -6.17 -29.14
C PRO A 621 21.66 -4.91 -28.69
N GLN A 622 22.22 -4.91 -27.47
CA GLN A 622 23.15 -3.87 -26.98
C GLN A 622 24.54 -3.90 -27.61
N ALA A 623 24.99 -5.02 -28.19
CA ALA A 623 26.36 -5.12 -28.71
C ALA A 623 26.54 -4.08 -29.83
N PRO A 624 27.33 -3.00 -29.62
CA PRO A 624 27.44 -1.97 -30.62
C PRO A 624 28.14 -2.55 -31.85
N PRO A 625 27.73 -2.17 -33.07
CA PRO A 625 28.51 -2.55 -34.22
C PRO A 625 29.89 -1.89 -34.15
N LEU A 626 30.86 -2.45 -34.88
CA LEU A 626 32.24 -1.99 -34.82
C LEU A 626 32.34 -0.50 -35.14
N HIS A 627 32.90 0.28 -34.22
CA HIS A 627 32.98 1.73 -34.30
C HIS A 627 34.32 2.23 -33.80
N LEU A 628 34.60 3.52 -34.00
CA LEU A 628 35.75 4.21 -33.41
C LEU A 628 35.35 5.64 -33.01
N HIS A 629 36.13 6.21 -32.08
CA HIS A 629 36.02 7.60 -31.65
C HIS A 629 37.24 8.38 -32.16
N PHE A 630 37.03 9.61 -32.62
CA PHE A 630 38.12 10.45 -33.16
C PHE A 630 38.87 11.23 -32.07
N ASN A 631 38.17 11.66 -31.02
CA ASN A 631 38.64 12.70 -30.11
C ASN A 631 38.89 12.21 -28.67
N GLN A 632 38.27 11.10 -28.23
CA GLN A 632 38.40 10.59 -26.86
C GLN A 632 38.80 9.11 -26.83
N SER A 633 39.57 8.75 -25.81
CA SER A 633 39.78 7.37 -25.40
C SER A 633 38.52 6.86 -24.69
N GLU A 634 38.21 5.57 -24.87
CA GLU A 634 37.24 4.84 -24.04
C GLU A 634 38.00 3.81 -23.22
N THR A 635 37.96 3.92 -21.90
CA THR A 635 38.66 3.01 -20.98
C THR A 635 37.63 2.17 -20.25
N PHE A 636 37.93 0.88 -20.06
CA PHE A 636 37.07 0.00 -19.29
C PHE A 636 37.84 -0.88 -18.33
N GLN A 637 37.16 -1.35 -17.29
CA GLN A 637 37.69 -2.28 -16.30
C GLN A 637 36.61 -3.30 -15.94
N VAL A 638 36.96 -4.58 -15.95
CA VAL A 638 36.06 -5.65 -15.51
C VAL A 638 36.12 -5.74 -13.99
N LEU A 639 34.98 -5.61 -13.32
CA LEU A 639 34.87 -5.76 -11.87
C LEU A 639 34.47 -7.19 -11.49
N GLN A 640 33.67 -7.84 -12.34
CA GLN A 640 33.15 -9.20 -12.14
C GLN A 640 32.82 -9.84 -13.50
N GLY A 641 32.92 -11.18 -13.60
CA GLY A 641 32.58 -11.92 -14.82
C GLY A 641 33.56 -11.70 -15.98
N GLN A 642 33.05 -11.75 -17.22
CA GLN A 642 33.86 -11.77 -18.44
C GLN A 642 33.22 -10.97 -19.58
N VAL A 643 33.97 -10.04 -20.17
CA VAL A 643 33.52 -9.26 -21.34
C VAL A 643 34.41 -9.55 -22.54
N ALA A 644 33.82 -9.71 -23.73
CA ALA A 644 34.55 -9.90 -24.97
C ALA A 644 34.59 -8.58 -25.75
N THR A 645 35.79 -8.07 -26.01
CA THR A 645 35.96 -6.93 -26.90
C THR A 645 36.52 -7.37 -28.24
N VAL A 646 36.08 -6.72 -29.30
CA VAL A 646 36.81 -6.72 -30.57
C VAL A 646 37.63 -5.46 -30.59
N GLU A 647 38.93 -5.54 -30.82
CA GLU A 647 39.80 -4.36 -30.89
C GLU A 647 40.69 -4.42 -32.12
N GLY A 648 40.83 -3.28 -32.78
CA GLY A 648 41.69 -3.10 -33.94
C GLY A 648 41.12 -3.66 -35.24
N TRP A 649 41.95 -3.58 -36.28
CA TRP A 649 41.55 -3.90 -37.65
C TRP A 649 41.58 -5.38 -38.00
N SER A 650 42.16 -6.21 -37.13
CA SER A 650 42.18 -7.68 -37.27
C SER A 650 40.84 -8.31 -36.90
N VAL A 651 39.94 -7.56 -36.25
CA VAL A 651 38.64 -8.05 -35.75
C VAL A 651 38.82 -9.26 -34.80
N ALA A 652 39.99 -9.36 -34.17
CA ALA A 652 40.27 -10.38 -33.17
C ALA A 652 39.41 -10.10 -31.93
N THR A 653 38.88 -11.16 -31.33
CA THR A 653 38.06 -11.07 -30.11
C THR A 653 38.93 -11.46 -28.94
N THR A 654 39.04 -10.58 -27.95
CA THR A 654 39.78 -10.79 -26.71
C THR A 654 38.79 -10.78 -25.55
N VAL A 655 38.96 -11.70 -24.60
CA VAL A 655 38.12 -11.77 -23.39
C VAL A 655 38.91 -11.18 -22.23
N TYR A 656 38.28 -10.26 -21.51
CA TYR A 656 38.85 -9.58 -20.34
C TYR A 656 38.12 -10.02 -19.08
N THR A 657 38.88 -10.07 -17.99
CA THR A 657 38.46 -10.48 -16.65
C THR A 657 38.96 -9.47 -15.61
N ARG A 658 38.60 -9.66 -14.34
CA ARG A 658 39.03 -8.77 -13.24
C ARG A 658 40.56 -8.69 -13.09
N GLU A 659 41.28 -9.76 -13.44
CA GLU A 659 42.74 -9.85 -13.29
C GLU A 659 43.51 -8.97 -14.28
N ASP A 660 42.87 -8.55 -15.36
CA ASP A 660 43.50 -7.77 -16.44
C ASP A 660 43.61 -6.27 -16.13
N GLY A 661 42.90 -5.78 -15.10
CA GLY A 661 42.92 -4.36 -14.69
C GLY A 661 42.25 -3.40 -15.69
N PRO A 662 42.49 -2.08 -15.57
CA PRO A 662 41.99 -1.07 -16.50
C PRO A 662 42.63 -1.19 -17.89
N HIS A 663 41.81 -1.21 -18.95
CA HIS A 663 42.26 -1.26 -20.35
C HIS A 663 41.77 -0.03 -21.12
N GLU A 664 42.71 0.71 -21.71
CA GLU A 664 42.44 1.93 -22.46
C GLU A 664 42.36 1.65 -23.97
N ILE A 665 41.23 2.00 -24.58
CA ILE A 665 41.05 2.01 -26.03
C ILE A 665 41.29 3.45 -26.53
N LYS A 666 42.39 3.63 -27.25
CA LYS A 666 42.80 4.95 -27.75
C LYS A 666 41.92 5.44 -28.91
N PRO A 667 41.88 6.76 -29.17
CA PRO A 667 41.24 7.30 -30.37
C PRO A 667 41.72 6.59 -31.64
N TRP A 668 40.84 6.50 -32.64
CA TRP A 668 41.07 5.85 -33.94
C TRP A 668 41.21 4.33 -33.92
N VAL A 669 41.10 3.68 -32.76
CA VAL A 669 41.11 2.23 -32.65
C VAL A 669 39.68 1.69 -32.82
N PRO A 670 39.38 0.89 -33.86
CA PRO A 670 38.09 0.24 -33.98
C PRO A 670 37.84 -0.70 -32.82
N HIS A 671 36.66 -0.64 -32.22
CA HIS A 671 36.29 -1.54 -31.15
C HIS A 671 34.79 -1.83 -31.07
N SER A 672 34.45 -2.90 -30.35
CA SER A 672 33.09 -3.20 -29.91
C SER A 672 33.08 -4.07 -28.65
N PHE A 673 31.99 -3.98 -27.88
CA PHE A 673 31.77 -4.75 -26.65
C PHE A 673 30.72 -5.82 -26.84
N ASN A 674 30.95 -7.01 -26.31
CA ASN A 674 30.02 -8.13 -26.43
C ASN A 674 29.98 -8.92 -25.10
N PRO A 675 28.80 -9.37 -24.67
CA PRO A 675 28.72 -10.34 -23.58
C PRO A 675 29.36 -11.67 -23.99
N VAL A 676 29.92 -12.38 -23.02
CA VAL A 676 30.42 -13.75 -23.22
C VAL A 676 29.27 -14.73 -22.96
N PRO A 677 28.82 -15.53 -23.95
CA PRO A 677 27.67 -16.44 -23.79
C PRO A 677 27.78 -17.41 -22.61
N ASP A 678 28.99 -17.91 -22.35
CA ASP A 678 29.26 -18.93 -21.33
C ASP A 678 29.84 -18.33 -20.04
N SER A 679 29.62 -17.03 -19.78
CA SER A 679 30.06 -16.42 -18.51
C SER A 679 29.43 -17.16 -17.32
N PRO A 680 30.23 -17.55 -16.31
CA PRO A 680 29.75 -18.31 -15.14
C PRO A 680 28.92 -17.47 -14.17
N GLU A 681 29.06 -16.14 -14.24
CA GLU A 681 28.41 -15.17 -13.37
C GLU A 681 28.10 -13.88 -14.14
N ASP A 682 27.28 -13.00 -13.52
CA ASP A 682 26.97 -11.67 -14.06
C ASP A 682 28.26 -10.89 -14.35
N THR A 683 28.32 -10.27 -15.53
CA THR A 683 29.50 -9.51 -15.94
C THR A 683 29.27 -8.03 -15.63
N VAL A 684 30.13 -7.45 -14.79
CA VAL A 684 30.09 -6.04 -14.39
C VAL A 684 31.33 -5.35 -14.92
N VAL A 685 31.14 -4.30 -15.72
CA VAL A 685 32.21 -3.52 -16.36
C VAL A 685 32.03 -2.04 -16.02
N LEU A 686 33.10 -1.40 -15.59
CA LEU A 686 33.19 0.06 -15.44
C LEU A 686 33.77 0.64 -16.74
N VAL A 687 33.15 1.66 -17.33
CA VAL A 687 33.54 2.29 -18.59
C VAL A 687 33.56 3.81 -18.44
N TRP A 688 34.59 4.49 -18.93
CA TRP A 688 34.66 5.95 -18.93
C TRP A 688 35.37 6.49 -20.17
N ALA A 689 35.06 7.73 -20.53
CA ALA A 689 35.68 8.44 -21.65
C ALA A 689 36.52 9.63 -21.17
N HIS A 690 37.67 9.87 -21.80
CA HIS A 690 38.62 10.95 -21.47
C HIS A 690 39.43 11.37 -22.71
N PRO A 691 40.03 12.58 -22.75
CA PRO A 691 40.03 13.64 -21.73
C PRO A 691 38.73 14.47 -21.72
N ASP A 692 38.54 15.30 -20.70
CA ASP A 692 37.35 16.14 -20.48
C ASP A 692 37.28 17.48 -21.24
N ASP A 693 38.34 17.82 -21.97
CA ASP A 693 38.55 19.12 -22.61
C ASP A 693 38.40 19.10 -24.15
N VAL A 694 37.52 18.24 -24.68
CA VAL A 694 37.33 18.08 -26.13
C VAL A 694 35.98 18.59 -26.64
N ASP A 695 35.98 19.11 -27.86
CA ASP A 695 34.77 19.35 -28.64
C ASP A 695 34.10 18.03 -29.03
N GLU A 696 32.76 18.01 -29.10
CA GLU A 696 31.96 16.80 -29.41
C GLU A 696 32.20 15.64 -28.43
N MET A 697 32.25 15.95 -27.13
CA MET A 697 32.47 14.97 -26.06
C MET A 697 31.39 13.87 -25.98
N MET A 698 31.84 12.66 -25.71
CA MET A 698 31.03 11.55 -25.22
C MET A 698 30.74 11.76 -23.74
N ASP A 699 29.58 12.33 -23.47
CA ASP A 699 29.11 12.61 -22.12
C ASP A 699 27.91 11.73 -21.73
N ARG A 700 27.45 11.88 -20.50
CA ARG A 700 26.26 11.20 -19.98
C ARG A 700 25.04 11.38 -20.90
N VAL A 701 24.84 12.57 -21.44
CA VAL A 701 23.67 12.92 -22.26
C VAL A 701 23.69 12.17 -23.59
N PHE A 702 24.85 12.07 -24.22
CA PHE A 702 25.06 11.28 -25.43
C PHE A 702 24.71 9.80 -25.20
N PHE A 703 25.33 9.17 -24.20
CA PHE A 703 25.11 7.75 -23.91
C PHE A 703 23.65 7.46 -23.50
N THR A 704 23.03 8.35 -22.72
CA THR A 704 21.62 8.21 -22.30
C THR A 704 20.70 8.20 -23.52
N ASN A 705 20.84 9.19 -24.40
CA ASN A 705 19.98 9.31 -25.59
C ASN A 705 20.17 8.14 -26.57
N LEU A 706 21.41 7.70 -26.80
CA LEU A 706 21.70 6.63 -27.73
C LEU A 706 21.21 5.27 -27.19
N LEU A 707 21.62 4.90 -25.97
CA LEU A 707 21.37 3.56 -25.42
C LEU A 707 19.89 3.35 -25.08
N MET A 708 19.22 4.35 -24.50
CA MET A 708 17.78 4.24 -24.21
C MET A 708 16.95 4.15 -25.49
N TYR A 709 17.27 4.96 -26.51
CA TYR A 709 16.53 4.93 -27.77
C TYR A 709 16.67 3.60 -28.51
N VAL A 710 17.88 3.02 -28.57
CA VAL A 710 18.08 1.72 -29.23
C VAL A 710 17.38 0.60 -28.45
N SER A 711 17.37 0.66 -27.11
CA SER A 711 16.58 -0.27 -26.28
C SER A 711 15.07 -0.14 -26.54
N ASP A 712 14.52 1.08 -26.55
CA ASP A 712 13.10 1.32 -26.79
C ASP A 712 12.67 0.91 -28.22
N VAL A 713 13.56 1.02 -29.21
CA VAL A 713 13.32 0.50 -30.56
C VAL A 713 13.28 -1.04 -30.56
N HIS A 714 14.20 -1.69 -29.86
CA HIS A 714 14.23 -3.15 -29.73
C HIS A 714 12.96 -3.69 -29.05
N GLU A 715 12.55 -3.05 -27.95
CA GLU A 715 11.35 -3.38 -27.18
C GLU A 715 10.05 -2.92 -27.84
N LYS A 716 10.12 -2.40 -29.09
CA LYS A 716 8.97 -1.93 -29.89
C LYS A 716 8.16 -0.81 -29.25
N LYS A 717 8.76 -0.05 -28.33
CA LYS A 717 8.17 1.16 -27.72
C LYS A 717 8.24 2.37 -28.65
N VAL A 718 9.20 2.38 -29.58
CA VAL A 718 9.39 3.44 -30.58
C VAL A 718 9.75 2.81 -31.93
N SER A 719 9.35 3.45 -33.04
CA SER A 719 9.77 3.03 -34.37
C SER A 719 11.19 3.52 -34.69
N LEU A 720 11.97 2.67 -35.35
CA LEU A 720 13.32 3.02 -35.80
C LEU A 720 13.28 4.18 -36.80
N ASN A 721 13.80 5.34 -36.40
CA ASN A 721 14.14 6.44 -37.29
C ASN A 721 15.66 6.46 -37.57
N PRO A 722 16.11 6.15 -38.80
CA PRO A 722 17.53 6.11 -39.14
C PRO A 722 18.19 7.50 -39.11
N PHE A 723 17.43 8.59 -39.37
CA PHE A 723 17.97 9.94 -39.27
C PHE A 723 18.27 10.32 -37.82
N GLN A 724 17.45 9.85 -36.87
CA GLN A 724 17.66 10.10 -35.44
C GLN A 724 18.95 9.44 -34.94
N ILE A 725 19.17 8.15 -35.25
CA ILE A 725 20.40 7.44 -34.83
C ILE A 725 21.64 8.10 -35.41
N MET A 726 21.64 8.36 -36.73
CA MET A 726 22.79 8.98 -37.40
C MET A 726 23.08 10.38 -36.86
N LEU A 727 22.04 11.15 -36.53
CA LEU A 727 22.17 12.47 -35.91
C LEU A 727 22.77 12.39 -34.51
N THR A 728 22.29 11.49 -33.65
CA THR A 728 22.81 11.33 -32.28
C THR A 728 24.27 10.84 -32.27
N GLN A 729 24.64 9.90 -33.16
CA GLN A 729 26.01 9.40 -33.27
C GLN A 729 27.00 10.42 -33.86
N HIS A 730 26.55 11.30 -34.78
CA HIS A 730 27.44 12.27 -35.42
C HIS A 730 27.93 13.35 -34.44
N VAL A 731 27.18 13.63 -33.37
CA VAL A 731 27.49 14.70 -32.42
C VAL A 731 28.61 14.35 -31.44
N SER A 732 29.04 13.08 -31.38
CA SER A 732 30.10 12.60 -30.49
C SER A 732 31.37 12.13 -31.24
N ALA A 733 31.62 12.67 -32.43
CA ALA A 733 32.78 12.30 -33.25
C ALA A 733 33.00 10.77 -33.39
N THR A 734 31.91 10.00 -33.49
CA THR A 734 31.91 8.53 -33.50
C THR A 734 31.54 8.00 -34.87
N ALA A 735 32.40 7.17 -35.46
CA ALA A 735 32.21 6.63 -36.80
C ALA A 735 32.03 5.11 -36.80
N MET A 736 31.04 4.64 -37.56
CA MET A 736 30.84 3.22 -37.84
C MET A 736 31.89 2.69 -38.83
N ILE A 737 32.26 1.42 -38.70
CA ILE A 737 33.18 0.75 -39.61
C ILE A 737 32.41 -0.15 -40.57
N TRP A 738 32.57 0.08 -41.88
CA TRP A 738 32.07 -0.81 -42.92
C TRP A 738 33.20 -1.60 -43.54
N PHE A 739 32.93 -2.89 -43.80
CA PHE A 739 33.87 -3.83 -44.39
C PHE A 739 35.24 -3.86 -43.67
N PRO A 740 35.28 -4.15 -42.35
CA PRO A 740 36.49 -4.02 -41.54
C PRO A 740 37.68 -4.85 -42.07
N THR A 741 37.40 -6.03 -42.64
CA THR A 741 38.39 -6.96 -43.20
C THR A 741 38.91 -6.57 -44.58
N ALA A 742 38.27 -5.62 -45.28
CA ALA A 742 38.68 -5.16 -46.60
C ALA A 742 39.82 -4.13 -46.50
N THR A 743 41.01 -4.57 -46.09
CA THR A 743 42.16 -3.71 -45.79
C THR A 743 42.59 -2.80 -46.95
N TRP A 744 42.35 -3.22 -48.20
CA TRP A 744 42.63 -2.44 -49.42
C TRP A 744 41.83 -1.13 -49.54
N LEU A 745 40.71 -1.01 -48.82
CA LEU A 745 39.91 0.23 -48.77
C LEU A 745 40.58 1.32 -47.90
N GLY A 746 41.55 0.97 -47.06
CA GLY A 746 42.27 1.92 -46.22
C GLY A 746 41.32 2.77 -45.35
N PRO A 747 41.47 4.11 -45.35
CA PRO A 747 40.57 5.03 -44.63
C PRO A 747 39.11 5.04 -45.08
N LEU A 748 38.79 4.54 -46.28
CA LEU A 748 37.42 4.55 -46.81
C LEU A 748 36.46 3.73 -45.93
N ARG A 749 36.98 2.75 -45.17
CA ARG A 749 36.21 1.88 -44.26
C ARG A 749 35.48 2.63 -43.15
N TRP A 750 35.96 3.80 -42.75
CA TRP A 750 35.34 4.67 -41.75
C TRP A 750 34.92 6.02 -42.35
N TRP A 751 35.66 6.52 -43.35
CA TRP A 751 35.38 7.83 -43.97
C TRP A 751 34.06 7.84 -44.75
N VAL A 752 33.77 6.79 -45.53
CA VAL A 752 32.50 6.70 -46.27
C VAL A 752 31.30 6.61 -45.32
N PRO A 753 31.28 5.69 -44.32
CA PRO A 753 30.21 5.66 -43.32
C PRO A 753 30.04 7.00 -42.59
N TRP A 754 31.15 7.65 -42.20
CA TRP A 754 31.11 8.96 -41.55
C TRP A 754 30.45 10.04 -42.42
N LYS A 755 30.75 10.08 -43.73
CA LYS A 755 30.10 11.01 -44.66
C LYS A 755 28.60 10.71 -44.85
N VAL A 756 28.21 9.44 -44.87
CA VAL A 756 26.80 9.04 -44.92
C VAL A 756 26.08 9.47 -43.63
N GLN A 757 26.69 9.23 -42.48
CA GLN A 757 26.19 9.65 -41.17
C GLN A 757 26.01 11.18 -41.11
N ALA A 758 26.98 11.96 -41.60
CA ALA A 758 26.90 13.42 -41.69
C ALA A 758 25.73 13.89 -42.57
N LEU A 759 25.52 13.25 -43.72
CA LEU A 759 24.41 13.55 -44.63
C LEU A 759 23.06 13.30 -43.97
N PHE A 760 22.90 12.15 -43.29
CA PHE A 760 21.67 11.78 -42.61
C PHE A 760 21.40 12.67 -41.39
N ALA A 761 22.45 13.04 -40.65
CA ALA A 761 22.37 14.00 -39.56
C ALA A 761 21.87 15.37 -40.07
N ALA A 762 22.44 15.87 -41.17
CA ALA A 762 22.00 17.13 -41.78
C ALA A 762 20.54 17.07 -42.25
N ALA A 763 20.13 15.96 -42.90
CA ALA A 763 18.74 15.74 -43.30
C ALA A 763 17.80 15.68 -42.08
N GLY A 764 18.21 15.01 -41.00
CA GLY A 764 17.48 14.95 -39.73
C GLY A 764 17.23 16.34 -39.14
N ARG A 765 18.27 17.19 -39.10
CA ARG A 765 18.13 18.59 -38.65
C ARG A 765 17.15 19.39 -39.51
N LEU A 766 17.14 19.19 -40.82
CA LEU A 766 16.23 19.89 -41.74
C LEU A 766 14.75 19.52 -41.51
N ILE A 767 14.47 18.30 -41.08
CA ILE A 767 13.11 17.85 -40.74
C ILE A 767 12.75 18.12 -39.26
N GLY A 768 13.59 18.87 -38.54
CA GLY A 768 13.33 19.31 -37.16
C GLY A 768 13.73 18.31 -36.09
N LEU A 769 14.51 17.27 -36.40
CA LEU A 769 15.08 16.39 -35.38
C LEU A 769 16.23 17.06 -34.66
N THR A 770 16.35 16.76 -33.37
CA THR A 770 17.46 17.17 -32.53
C THR A 770 18.27 15.95 -32.12
N PRO A 771 19.61 16.06 -31.97
CA PRO A 771 20.45 14.94 -31.53
C PRO A 771 20.03 14.38 -30.17
N MET A 772 19.55 15.28 -29.29
CA MET A 772 19.00 14.95 -27.98
C MET A 772 17.47 14.95 -28.05
N MET A 773 16.85 13.90 -27.53
CA MET A 773 15.41 13.66 -27.55
C MET A 773 14.82 14.03 -26.20
N LYS A 774 13.79 14.90 -26.20
CA LYS A 774 13.06 15.31 -24.98
C LYS A 774 12.53 14.14 -24.13
N ARG A 775 12.36 12.96 -24.73
CA ARG A 775 11.90 11.74 -24.05
C ARG A 775 12.95 11.17 -23.07
N TYR A 776 14.24 11.43 -23.31
CA TYR A 776 15.35 10.84 -22.55
C TYR A 776 16.27 11.91 -21.94
N THR A 777 15.81 13.16 -21.87
CA THR A 777 16.59 14.29 -21.34
C THR A 777 15.64 15.17 -20.53
N SER A 778 16.06 15.58 -19.32
CA SER A 778 15.21 16.37 -18.43
C SER A 778 14.91 17.77 -19.00
N GLU A 779 13.82 18.41 -18.58
CA GLU A 779 13.46 19.74 -19.10
C GLU A 779 14.50 20.82 -18.76
N GLU A 780 15.16 20.69 -17.60
CA GLU A 780 16.23 21.59 -17.14
C GLU A 780 17.50 21.42 -17.98
N GLU A 781 17.95 20.18 -18.19
CA GLU A 781 19.11 19.86 -19.05
C GLU A 781 18.85 20.26 -20.50
N PHE A 782 17.64 19.98 -21.00
CA PHE A 782 17.24 20.35 -22.36
C PHE A 782 17.26 21.88 -22.55
N ALA A 783 16.87 22.66 -21.53
CA ALA A 783 16.90 24.12 -21.56
C ALA A 783 18.32 24.70 -21.40
N GLU A 784 19.16 24.10 -20.57
CA GLU A 784 20.56 24.51 -20.37
C GLU A 784 21.44 24.23 -21.59
N ILE A 785 21.21 23.09 -22.24
CA ILE A 785 21.90 22.68 -23.47
C ILE A 785 21.44 23.53 -24.67
N GLN A 786 20.15 23.92 -24.72
CA GLN A 786 19.67 24.90 -25.71
C GLN A 786 20.31 26.28 -25.55
N LYS A 787 20.70 26.67 -24.32
CA LYS A 787 21.39 27.95 -24.04
C LYS A 787 22.87 27.91 -24.42
N THR A 788 23.55 26.77 -24.28
CA THR A 788 25.00 26.62 -24.55
C THR A 788 25.36 26.54 -26.03
N LYS A 789 24.39 26.57 -26.96
CA LYS A 789 24.62 26.40 -28.42
C LYS A 789 25.50 25.18 -28.74
N ARG A 790 25.20 24.01 -28.16
CA ARG A 790 25.61 22.75 -28.80
C ARG A 790 24.73 22.54 -30.04
N THR A 791 25.01 23.30 -31.10
CA THR A 791 24.33 23.22 -32.40
C THR A 791 24.84 22.06 -33.23
#